data_AF-A0A3S7UZA3-F1
#
_entry.id   AF-A0A3S7UZA3-F1
#
_cell.length_a   1.000
_cell.length_b   1.000
_cell.length_c   1.000
_cell.angle_alpha   90.00
_cell.angle_beta   90.00
_cell.angle_gamma   90.00
#
_symmetry.space_group_name_H-M   'P 1'
#
loop_
_entity.id
_entity.type
_entity.pdbx_description
1 polymer ?
#
loop_
_entity_poly.entity_id
_entity_poly.type
_entity_poly.pdbx_seq_one_letter_code
_entity_poly.pdbx_strand_id
1 'polypeptide(L)'
;MSLYELSIEAPLVREAERVVSLEGRAFPTLVMRWDSRFFDQPWQTTIVLDYTIALPPLMVGKATFNEVKIAAFVGGTPTKFLYFGTEMSANVPRVGPEMENSVAPAGVYQEFRLEEATCPLPYLKLIQATPRIYGNGAQDYYSPPIKVERYDGVASTDLVADFFGAVTANLDPVKGTILTDPARGLWNGAHYVGVSAIAILRQGKVVGLHQRLGRVEKDPIPPEIKRRDPKLDIVRAWVGIDIGASTTTVAVRGEKGAAELLRIGPVGPVAQASDHETPSEVTFTNLSRTLKAWRERVIGPLTRWEDVVVGHAARAMRSRPGADVLQRAAATITAVPLLRERIANRELYRLRGVDDPDTNEMLKKPAPPFIDEEGIGAHDPFDPVELFAYYIGLTVNQRHRGVHLRYAITMPSGFSRERRDSVLVAFRRGLFRSLPAGLVEYHDLERFEVVDAGPATVPLAAQAFRIFNIQPKGDTVPFAIIDAGASETGLLFGVLRAAKPDERTAGFERMIEHLDPEALPWLGGERLLHRLAYRVYLQSAAAMREAAVPIEKPHEEHELPDGTASFLSASPEARANTVALKDALRPVLERGAAAKLPGKVRLLGADGPHDVSIDGDPAALGKLLEGWLAEGAAAFQQALDGALARIGKAPDPYAGLRVILGGRLGLHPFFAEALTRALPAGVQLHRFREPDKTNVTAPTAKTATVLGVLGMKYERIGAVRRADTREAFRYRVGRNRYGQLVDALDPAAEYDKWREVGACSKPDVEVLFMPAADDAEVAADDPRVMRVMCALGAAAVGKRLYMRAVAPGRVEVSVGPPDGEPEQGAPRWAVDLTTRLAFPS
;
A
#
# COMPACT_ATOMS: atom_id res chain seq x y z
N MET A 1 5.85 -53.48 8.81
CA MET A 1 6.78 -52.37 9.07
C MET A 1 5.96 -51.19 9.55
N SER A 2 6.11 -50.79 10.81
CA SER A 2 5.50 -49.57 11.34
C SER A 2 6.08 -48.36 10.59
N LEU A 3 5.22 -47.49 10.06
CA LEU A 3 5.64 -46.25 9.42
C LEU A 3 6.11 -45.26 10.50
N TYR A 4 7.36 -44.83 10.41
CA TYR A 4 7.93 -43.77 11.24
C TYR A 4 7.81 -42.45 10.46
N GLU A 5 7.23 -41.40 11.03
CA GLU A 5 7.03 -40.12 10.34
C GLU A 5 7.99 -39.05 10.89
N LEU A 6 8.84 -38.52 10.01
CA LEU A 6 9.65 -37.32 10.30
C LEU A 6 8.94 -36.16 9.63
N SER A 7 8.58 -35.12 10.38
CA SER A 7 7.78 -34.02 9.86
C SER A 7 8.25 -32.66 10.36
N ILE A 8 8.17 -31.69 9.44
CA ILE A 8 8.28 -30.25 9.72
C ILE A 8 6.92 -29.55 9.51
N GLU A 9 5.85 -30.32 9.29
CA GLU A 9 4.53 -29.76 9.04
C GLU A 9 4.06 -28.96 10.26
N ALA A 10 3.61 -27.74 9.99
CA ALA A 10 3.22 -26.79 11.03
C ALA A 10 2.24 -27.34 12.08
N PRO A 11 1.28 -28.26 11.78
CA PRO A 11 0.44 -28.88 12.81
C PRO A 11 1.19 -29.78 13.77
N LEU A 12 2.07 -30.66 13.28
CA LEU A 12 2.86 -31.61 14.09
C LEU A 12 3.95 -30.90 14.88
N VAL A 13 4.54 -29.87 14.29
CA VAL A 13 5.46 -28.96 14.98
C VAL A 13 4.72 -28.22 16.09
N ARG A 14 3.57 -27.59 15.82
CA ARG A 14 2.78 -26.90 16.87
C ARG A 14 2.29 -27.83 17.99
N GLU A 15 1.97 -29.08 17.67
CA GLU A 15 1.61 -30.10 18.66
C GLU A 15 2.82 -30.41 19.55
N ALA A 16 4.00 -30.65 18.97
CA ALA A 16 5.24 -30.87 19.72
C ALA A 16 5.68 -29.62 20.52
N GLU A 17 5.50 -28.42 19.95
CA GLU A 17 5.80 -27.13 20.56
C GLU A 17 4.89 -26.81 21.76
N ARG A 18 3.67 -27.36 21.79
CA ARG A 18 2.75 -27.21 22.93
C ARG A 18 3.18 -27.99 24.18
N VAL A 19 4.09 -28.95 24.03
CA VAL A 19 4.40 -29.92 25.09
C VAL A 19 5.86 -29.87 25.56
N VAL A 20 6.75 -29.14 24.85
CA VAL A 20 8.16 -28.91 25.22
C VAL A 20 8.38 -27.43 25.57
N SER A 21 9.22 -27.11 26.55
CA SER A 21 9.62 -25.71 26.82
C SER A 21 10.55 -25.21 25.72
N LEU A 22 10.19 -24.10 25.06
CA LEU A 22 10.94 -23.56 23.91
C LEU A 22 11.54 -22.17 24.15
N GLU A 23 11.65 -21.72 25.40
CA GLU A 23 12.24 -20.41 25.68
C GLU A 23 13.69 -20.33 25.17
N GLY A 24 13.97 -19.33 24.31
CA GLY A 24 15.33 -19.01 23.85
C GLY A 24 15.80 -19.62 22.52
N ARG A 25 14.91 -20.09 21.64
CA ARG A 25 15.30 -20.67 20.33
C ARG A 25 15.50 -19.64 19.21
N ALA A 26 16.35 -19.98 18.24
CA ALA A 26 16.62 -19.18 17.05
C ALA A 26 16.57 -19.96 15.70
N PHE A 27 16.23 -21.27 15.70
CA PHE A 27 16.45 -22.20 14.57
C PHE A 27 15.31 -23.23 14.38
N PRO A 28 15.23 -23.96 13.24
CA PRO A 28 14.09 -24.84 12.93
C PRO A 28 14.08 -26.14 13.74
N THR A 29 12.90 -26.49 14.26
CA THR A 29 12.61 -27.70 15.03
C THR A 29 12.31 -28.90 14.11
N LEU A 30 12.97 -30.04 14.32
CA LEU A 30 12.58 -31.32 13.69
C LEU A 30 11.77 -32.16 14.68
N VAL A 31 10.64 -32.70 14.21
CA VAL A 31 9.79 -33.60 15.01
C VAL A 31 9.80 -34.99 14.37
N MET A 32 10.14 -35.99 15.18
CA MET A 32 10.04 -37.39 14.81
C MET A 32 9.01 -38.09 15.69
N ARG A 33 8.02 -38.73 15.05
CA ARG A 33 6.96 -39.46 15.73
C ARG A 33 6.88 -40.88 15.18
N TRP A 34 6.70 -41.85 16.07
CA TRP A 34 6.37 -43.21 15.67
C TRP A 34 5.56 -43.94 16.73
N ASP A 35 4.77 -44.89 16.24
CA ASP A 35 4.06 -45.85 17.07
C ASP A 35 4.85 -47.16 17.12
N SER A 36 4.96 -47.73 18.32
CA SER A 36 5.58 -49.01 18.61
C SER A 36 4.59 -49.88 19.41
N ARG A 37 4.80 -51.20 19.43
CA ARG A 37 4.04 -52.12 20.29
C ARG A 37 4.96 -52.78 21.29
N PHE A 38 4.62 -52.73 22.56
CA PHE A 38 5.39 -53.35 23.64
C PHE A 38 4.44 -54.18 24.51
N PHE A 39 4.73 -55.48 24.64
CA PHE A 39 3.84 -56.47 25.27
C PHE A 39 2.37 -56.34 24.82
N ASP A 40 2.15 -56.22 23.50
CA ASP A 40 0.84 -56.04 22.85
C ASP A 40 0.06 -54.75 23.17
N GLN A 41 0.65 -53.81 23.89
CA GLN A 41 0.10 -52.45 24.04
C GLN A 41 0.62 -51.52 22.94
N PRO A 42 -0.17 -50.55 22.45
CA PRO A 42 0.28 -49.51 21.51
C PRO A 42 0.96 -48.33 22.24
N TRP A 43 2.09 -47.87 21.71
CA TRP A 43 2.97 -46.88 22.34
C TRP A 43 3.38 -45.81 21.34
N GLN A 44 3.28 -44.54 21.70
CA GLN A 44 3.70 -43.43 20.85
C GLN A 44 4.97 -42.80 21.43
N THR A 45 5.99 -42.65 20.59
CA THR A 45 7.22 -41.92 20.95
C THR A 45 7.35 -40.68 20.07
N THR A 46 7.67 -39.55 20.71
CA THR A 46 7.95 -38.28 20.03
C THR A 46 9.32 -37.77 20.46
N ILE A 47 10.19 -37.53 19.48
CA ILE A 47 11.47 -36.84 19.70
C ILE A 47 11.41 -35.47 19.02
N VAL A 48 11.78 -34.44 19.77
CA VAL A 48 11.92 -33.07 19.29
C VAL A 48 13.40 -32.73 19.29
N LEU A 49 13.93 -32.37 18.12
CA LEU A 49 15.34 -32.06 17.93
C LEU A 49 15.49 -30.58 17.57
N ASP A 50 16.21 -29.85 18.41
CA ASP A 50 16.63 -28.48 18.16
C ASP A 50 18.11 -28.49 17.73
N TYR A 51 18.34 -28.47 16.42
CA TYR A 51 19.67 -28.64 15.83
C TYR A 51 20.29 -27.32 15.39
N THR A 52 21.49 -27.05 15.90
CA THR A 52 22.38 -25.99 15.36
C THR A 52 23.56 -26.63 14.62
N ILE A 53 23.38 -27.06 13.36
CA ILE A 53 24.47 -27.62 12.56
C ILE A 53 25.04 -26.54 11.61
N ALA A 54 26.20 -25.99 11.96
CA ALA A 54 27.01 -25.19 11.05
C ALA A 54 27.68 -26.15 10.04
N LEU A 55 27.11 -26.25 8.84
CA LEU A 55 27.66 -27.13 7.81
C LEU A 55 28.90 -26.49 7.15
N PRO A 56 29.94 -27.29 6.87
CA PRO A 56 31.26 -26.81 6.46
C PRO A 56 31.27 -25.90 5.21
N PRO A 57 32.30 -25.07 5.06
CA PRO A 57 33.58 -25.19 5.76
C PRO A 57 33.70 -24.22 6.94
N LEU A 58 33.77 -24.78 8.15
CA LEU A 58 34.31 -24.11 9.33
C LEU A 58 35.70 -23.55 8.97
N MET A 59 36.08 -22.41 9.54
CA MET A 59 37.43 -21.88 9.33
C MET A 59 38.44 -22.92 9.80
N VAL A 60 39.45 -23.20 8.98
CA VAL A 60 40.55 -24.10 9.37
C VAL A 60 41.12 -23.58 10.68
N GLY A 61 41.03 -24.39 11.75
CA GLY A 61 41.50 -24.03 13.10
C GLY A 61 40.45 -23.56 14.11
N LYS A 62 39.15 -23.43 13.75
CA LYS A 62 38.06 -23.22 14.72
C LYS A 62 36.91 -24.18 14.45
N ALA A 63 36.98 -25.37 15.05
CA ALA A 63 35.83 -26.26 15.20
C ALA A 63 35.14 -25.92 16.52
N THR A 64 34.23 -24.96 16.53
CA THR A 64 33.39 -24.71 17.72
C THR A 64 32.22 -25.70 17.71
N PHE A 65 32.13 -26.52 18.76
CA PHE A 65 30.98 -27.36 19.00
C PHE A 65 29.76 -26.48 19.33
N ASN A 66 28.68 -26.59 18.54
CA ASN A 66 27.43 -25.89 18.87
C ASN A 66 26.59 -26.76 19.80
N GLU A 67 26.04 -26.13 20.84
CA GLU A 67 25.11 -26.78 21.76
C GLU A 67 23.91 -27.39 21.00
N VAL A 68 23.59 -28.64 21.31
CA VAL A 68 22.40 -29.32 20.78
C VAL A 68 21.46 -29.62 21.94
N LYS A 69 20.21 -29.16 21.84
CA LYS A 69 19.14 -29.47 22.79
C LYS A 69 18.22 -30.53 22.20
N ILE A 70 18.02 -31.62 22.93
CA ILE A 70 17.14 -32.71 22.51
C ILE A 70 16.11 -32.95 23.59
N ALA A 71 14.84 -33.01 23.21
CA ALA A 71 13.77 -33.42 24.09
C ALA A 71 13.16 -34.75 23.62
N ALA A 72 12.98 -35.70 24.53
CA ALA A 72 12.32 -36.96 24.25
C ALA A 72 11.09 -37.14 25.14
N PHE A 73 10.00 -37.64 24.55
CA PHE A 73 8.80 -38.05 25.27
C PHE A 73 8.38 -39.45 24.90
N VAL A 74 8.24 -40.27 25.94
CA VAL A 74 7.96 -41.70 25.85
C VAL A 74 6.73 -42.04 26.68
N GLY A 75 5.61 -41.38 26.39
CA GLY A 75 4.28 -41.72 26.92
C GLY A 75 4.25 -42.08 28.40
N GLY A 76 3.58 -43.19 28.75
CA GLY A 76 3.32 -43.61 30.14
C GLY A 76 4.41 -44.41 30.85
N THR A 77 5.66 -44.41 30.39
CA THR A 77 6.73 -45.26 30.99
C THR A 77 8.00 -44.48 31.26
N PRO A 78 8.66 -44.75 32.40
CA PRO A 78 9.85 -44.00 32.76
C PRO A 78 11.08 -44.42 31.94
N THR A 79 11.93 -43.44 31.62
CA THR A 79 13.06 -43.56 30.69
C THR A 79 14.39 -43.41 31.44
N LYS A 80 15.40 -44.22 31.07
CA LYS A 80 16.66 -44.34 31.83
C LYS A 80 17.76 -43.38 31.36
N PHE A 81 18.02 -43.24 30.04
CA PHE A 81 18.95 -42.24 29.47
C PHE A 81 18.88 -42.17 27.92
N LEU A 82 19.43 -41.09 27.33
CA LEU A 82 19.58 -40.83 25.88
C LEU A 82 21.07 -40.78 25.46
N TYR A 83 21.47 -41.41 24.35
CA TYR A 83 22.86 -41.41 23.83
C TYR A 83 22.94 -41.34 22.28
N PHE A 84 24.07 -40.85 21.72
CA PHE A 84 24.34 -40.75 20.27
C PHE A 84 25.43 -41.74 19.82
N GLY A 85 25.11 -42.67 18.92
CA GLY A 85 26.09 -43.67 18.44
C GLY A 85 26.02 -44.00 16.95
N THR A 86 27.14 -44.51 16.43
CA THR A 86 27.32 -44.98 15.04
C THR A 86 27.45 -46.51 15.02
N GLU A 87 26.35 -47.23 14.76
CA GLU A 87 26.26 -48.68 14.49
C GLU A 87 26.98 -49.70 15.43
N MET A 88 26.57 -50.97 15.30
CA MET A 88 26.68 -52.05 16.31
C MET A 88 28.08 -52.68 16.47
N SER A 89 29.06 -51.97 17.03
CA SER A 89 30.22 -52.65 17.62
C SER A 89 30.22 -52.50 19.14
N ALA A 90 30.42 -53.60 19.87
CA ALA A 90 30.60 -53.59 21.32
C ALA A 90 31.82 -52.77 21.79
N ASN A 91 32.64 -52.31 20.84
CA ASN A 91 33.85 -51.51 21.05
C ASN A 91 33.63 -50.00 20.86
N VAL A 92 32.40 -49.54 20.60
CA VAL A 92 32.10 -48.09 20.57
C VAL A 92 32.01 -47.58 22.02
N PRO A 93 32.75 -46.52 22.40
CA PRO A 93 32.72 -45.97 23.75
C PRO A 93 31.29 -45.55 24.13
N ARG A 94 30.79 -46.13 25.22
CA ARG A 94 29.59 -45.64 25.92
C ARG A 94 30.05 -44.47 26.78
N VAL A 95 29.42 -43.30 26.65
CA VAL A 95 29.92 -42.07 27.28
C VAL A 95 28.84 -41.35 28.07
N GLY A 96 29.30 -40.74 29.15
CA GLY A 96 28.55 -40.26 30.29
C GLY A 96 27.49 -39.17 30.06
N PRO A 97 26.58 -38.99 31.04
CA PRO A 97 26.61 -39.64 32.35
C PRO A 97 25.78 -40.92 32.35
N GLU A 98 26.37 -42.05 31.98
CA GLU A 98 26.09 -43.27 32.71
C GLU A 98 26.52 -42.97 34.14
N MET A 99 25.60 -43.09 35.09
CA MET A 99 25.80 -43.24 36.55
C MET A 99 24.93 -42.34 37.44
N GLU A 100 23.80 -41.82 36.95
CA GLU A 100 22.63 -41.78 37.81
C GLU A 100 21.66 -42.84 37.29
N ASN A 101 21.36 -43.85 38.10
CA ASN A 101 20.21 -44.73 37.88
C ASN A 101 18.90 -43.95 38.11
N SER A 102 18.81 -42.71 37.60
CA SER A 102 17.63 -41.86 37.69
C SER A 102 16.68 -42.24 36.56
N VAL A 103 15.64 -42.97 36.95
CA VAL A 103 14.53 -43.36 36.10
C VAL A 103 13.57 -42.17 36.10
N ALA A 104 13.51 -41.38 35.01
CA ALA A 104 12.67 -40.18 35.01
C ALA A 104 11.19 -40.54 34.91
N PRO A 105 10.26 -39.78 35.54
CA PRO A 105 8.85 -40.15 35.64
C PRO A 105 8.16 -40.35 34.29
N ALA A 106 7.26 -41.32 34.23
CA ALA A 106 6.34 -41.49 33.10
C ALA A 106 5.54 -40.21 32.83
N GLY A 107 5.30 -39.90 31.54
CA GLY A 107 4.49 -38.76 31.13
C GLY A 107 5.19 -37.39 31.19
N VAL A 108 6.50 -37.35 31.46
CA VAL A 108 7.29 -36.11 31.54
C VAL A 108 8.38 -36.11 30.46
N TYR A 109 8.57 -34.98 29.79
CA TYR A 109 9.63 -34.80 28.79
C TYR A 109 11.01 -34.72 29.46
N GLN A 110 12.00 -35.35 28.84
CA GLN A 110 13.40 -35.24 29.26
C GLN A 110 14.17 -34.38 28.27
N GLU A 111 14.83 -33.33 28.76
CA GLU A 111 15.72 -32.47 27.98
C GLU A 111 17.18 -32.85 28.21
N PHE A 112 17.92 -33.04 27.12
CA PHE A 112 19.34 -33.33 27.11
C PHE A 112 20.08 -32.23 26.38
N ARG A 113 21.11 -31.69 27.02
CA ARG A 113 22.00 -30.66 26.47
C ARG A 113 23.34 -31.29 26.15
N LEU A 114 23.68 -31.32 24.86
CA LEU A 114 24.99 -31.77 24.39
C LEU A 114 25.87 -30.57 24.16
N GLU A 115 27.06 -30.61 24.76
CA GLU A 115 28.12 -29.62 24.62
C GLU A 115 29.45 -30.33 24.31
N GLU A 116 30.50 -29.57 23.98
CA GLU A 116 31.81 -30.14 23.63
C GLU A 116 32.35 -31.07 24.73
N ALA A 117 32.13 -30.70 25.99
CA ALA A 117 32.57 -31.48 27.15
C ALA A 117 31.76 -32.77 27.38
N THR A 118 30.52 -32.85 26.86
CA THR A 118 29.61 -33.98 27.07
C THR A 118 29.41 -34.86 25.83
N CYS A 119 29.90 -34.42 24.66
CA CYS A 119 29.80 -35.17 23.42
C CYS A 119 31.17 -35.70 22.95
N PRO A 120 31.44 -37.01 23.03
CA PRO A 120 32.71 -37.61 22.61
C PRO A 120 32.83 -37.75 21.08
N LEU A 121 31.74 -37.49 20.33
CA LEU A 121 31.73 -37.61 18.89
C LEU A 121 32.26 -36.33 18.26
N PRO A 122 33.23 -36.41 17.34
CA PRO A 122 33.65 -35.25 16.56
C PRO A 122 32.42 -34.62 15.89
N TYR A 123 32.32 -33.29 15.92
CA TYR A 123 31.17 -32.52 15.42
C TYR A 123 30.66 -32.95 14.03
N LEU A 124 31.58 -33.29 13.11
CA LEU A 124 31.26 -33.76 11.75
C LEU A 124 30.76 -35.20 11.67
N LYS A 125 30.85 -35.98 12.75
CA LYS A 125 30.28 -37.33 12.86
C LYS A 125 28.90 -37.34 13.55
N LEU A 126 28.50 -36.26 14.22
CA LEU A 126 27.15 -36.11 14.80
C LEU A 126 26.05 -36.19 13.73
N ILE A 127 26.31 -35.71 12.51
CA ILE A 127 25.39 -35.80 11.37
C ILE A 127 25.11 -37.23 10.88
N GLN A 128 25.91 -38.20 11.35
CA GLN A 128 25.77 -39.63 11.02
C GLN A 128 25.39 -40.46 12.27
N ALA A 129 25.30 -39.83 13.44
CA ALA A 129 24.98 -40.50 14.69
C ALA A 129 23.47 -40.52 14.92
N THR A 130 22.97 -41.62 15.45
CA THR A 130 21.53 -41.82 15.68
C THR A 130 21.23 -41.71 17.18
N PRO A 131 20.24 -40.90 17.61
CA PRO A 131 19.84 -40.86 19.01
C PRO A 131 19.23 -42.20 19.43
N ARG A 132 19.64 -42.73 20.58
CA ARG A 132 19.11 -43.96 21.19
C ARG A 132 18.53 -43.62 22.56
N ILE A 133 17.32 -44.10 22.83
CA ILE A 133 16.66 -43.97 24.13
C ILE A 133 16.70 -45.33 24.81
N TYR A 134 17.05 -45.39 26.10
CA TYR A 134 16.98 -46.62 26.90
C TYR A 134 15.77 -46.58 27.83
N GLY A 135 14.97 -47.64 27.79
CA GLY A 135 13.88 -47.86 28.74
C GLY A 135 14.36 -48.54 30.03
N ASN A 136 13.49 -48.58 31.04
CA ASN A 136 13.75 -49.32 32.28
C ASN A 136 13.64 -50.86 32.13
N GLY A 137 13.70 -51.41 30.91
CA GLY A 137 13.54 -52.83 30.58
C GLY A 137 14.68 -53.35 29.69
N ALA A 138 14.73 -54.67 29.46
CA ALA A 138 15.85 -55.37 28.82
C ALA A 138 16.03 -55.14 27.30
N GLN A 139 15.39 -54.12 26.71
CA GLN A 139 15.46 -53.82 25.27
C GLN A 139 15.75 -52.34 25.00
N ASP A 140 16.64 -52.09 24.03
CA ASP A 140 17.04 -50.78 23.55
C ASP A 140 15.98 -50.19 22.59
N TYR A 141 15.71 -48.88 22.64
CA TYR A 141 14.89 -48.20 21.62
C TYR A 141 15.75 -47.57 20.52
N TYR A 142 15.47 -47.92 19.26
CA TYR A 142 16.19 -47.42 18.09
C TYR A 142 15.44 -46.27 17.40
N SER A 143 16.02 -45.07 17.34
CA SER A 143 15.67 -44.14 16.25
C SER A 143 16.25 -44.68 14.95
N PRO A 144 15.59 -44.50 13.79
CA PRO A 144 16.24 -44.68 12.51
C PRO A 144 17.36 -43.65 12.30
N PRO A 145 18.43 -43.97 11.55
CA PRO A 145 19.48 -43.03 11.23
C PRO A 145 18.95 -41.87 10.38
N ILE A 146 19.25 -40.64 10.80
CA ILE A 146 18.98 -39.43 10.01
C ILE A 146 20.21 -39.18 9.14
N LYS A 147 20.08 -39.37 7.83
CA LYS A 147 21.16 -39.07 6.90
C LYS A 147 21.03 -37.61 6.44
N VAL A 148 21.90 -36.74 6.93
CA VAL A 148 22.02 -35.38 6.41
C VAL A 148 22.91 -35.43 5.17
N GLU A 149 22.30 -35.47 3.98
CA GLU A 149 23.02 -35.38 2.72
C GLU A 149 23.05 -33.93 2.23
N ARG A 150 24.19 -33.50 1.70
CA ARG A 150 24.21 -32.35 0.79
C ARG A 150 23.54 -32.81 -0.50
N TYR A 151 22.38 -32.25 -0.82
CA TYR A 151 21.76 -32.52 -2.11
C TYR A 151 22.55 -31.78 -3.21
N ASP A 152 23.53 -32.46 -3.78
CA ASP A 152 24.29 -32.03 -4.97
C ASP A 152 23.77 -32.73 -6.24
N GLY A 153 22.50 -33.15 -6.25
CA GLY A 153 21.88 -33.78 -7.41
C GLY A 153 21.79 -32.80 -8.57
N VAL A 154 22.43 -33.13 -9.70
CA VAL A 154 22.26 -32.40 -10.96
C VAL A 154 20.78 -32.50 -11.34
N ALA A 155 20.02 -31.42 -11.12
CA ALA A 155 18.67 -31.33 -11.65
C ALA A 155 18.74 -31.55 -13.17
N SER A 156 17.72 -32.20 -13.76
CA SER A 156 17.70 -32.37 -15.22
C SER A 156 17.82 -31.01 -15.90
N THR A 157 18.41 -30.96 -17.09
CA THR A 157 18.65 -29.70 -17.82
C THR A 157 17.40 -28.85 -18.00
N ASP A 158 16.22 -29.49 -17.98
CA ASP A 158 14.91 -28.82 -18.08
C ASP A 158 14.38 -28.28 -16.73
N LEU A 159 14.94 -28.74 -15.59
CA LEU A 159 14.60 -28.30 -14.22
C LEU A 159 15.66 -27.37 -13.59
N VAL A 160 16.85 -27.24 -14.20
CA VAL A 160 17.96 -26.40 -13.70
C VAL A 160 17.76 -24.92 -14.02
N ALA A 161 17.04 -24.59 -15.09
CA ALA A 161 16.85 -23.20 -15.51
C ALA A 161 15.99 -22.37 -14.53
N ASP A 162 15.14 -23.04 -13.74
CA ASP A 162 14.11 -22.39 -12.92
C ASP A 162 14.50 -22.20 -11.45
N PHE A 163 15.55 -22.87 -10.95
CA PHE A 163 15.90 -22.86 -9.52
C PHE A 163 17.21 -22.17 -9.16
N PHE A 164 17.96 -21.65 -10.13
CA PHE A 164 19.19 -20.91 -9.85
C PHE A 164 19.29 -19.66 -10.72
N GLY A 165 19.09 -18.49 -10.10
CA GLY A 165 19.60 -17.23 -10.64
C GLY A 165 21.13 -17.09 -10.56
N ALA A 166 21.85 -18.19 -10.32
CA ALA A 166 23.26 -18.16 -10.04
C ALA A 166 24.06 -18.22 -11.34
N VAL A 167 24.98 -17.27 -11.40
CA VAL A 167 26.23 -17.26 -12.16
C VAL A 167 26.14 -16.34 -13.42
N THR A 168 27.15 -15.49 -13.64
CA THR A 168 27.33 -14.74 -14.90
C THR A 168 28.79 -14.62 -15.28
N ALA A 169 28.98 -14.43 -16.59
CA ALA A 169 30.20 -14.01 -17.25
C ALA A 169 30.69 -12.63 -16.77
N ASN A 170 31.98 -12.52 -16.45
CA ASN A 170 32.84 -11.33 -16.52
C ASN A 170 32.26 -9.97 -16.05
N LEU A 171 31.40 -9.95 -15.03
CA LEU A 171 30.91 -8.73 -14.38
C LEU A 171 31.47 -8.65 -12.95
N ASP A 172 31.84 -7.44 -12.51
CA ASP A 172 32.42 -7.23 -11.18
C ASP A 172 31.46 -7.61 -10.04
N PRO A 173 31.94 -8.31 -8.99
CA PRO A 173 31.11 -8.70 -7.85
C PRO A 173 30.69 -7.50 -6.99
N VAL A 174 29.41 -7.47 -6.59
CA VAL A 174 28.86 -6.44 -5.70
C VAL A 174 28.69 -7.04 -4.31
N LYS A 175 29.39 -6.49 -3.30
CA LYS A 175 29.22 -6.90 -1.89
C LYS A 175 27.86 -6.42 -1.35
N GLY A 176 27.20 -7.17 -0.47
CA GLY A 176 25.99 -6.75 0.28
C GLY A 176 24.68 -7.43 -0.12
N THR A 177 23.61 -7.21 0.68
CA THR A 177 22.26 -7.72 0.40
C THR A 177 21.54 -6.86 -0.65
N ILE A 178 21.82 -7.07 -1.93
CA ILE A 178 21.03 -6.48 -3.02
C ILE A 178 19.63 -7.11 -3.00
N LEU A 179 18.59 -6.34 -3.35
CA LEU A 179 17.26 -6.88 -3.60
C LEU A 179 17.32 -8.04 -4.59
N THR A 180 17.00 -9.23 -4.13
CA THR A 180 16.00 -10.13 -4.72
C THR A 180 15.97 -11.39 -3.87
N ASP A 181 14.80 -11.99 -3.71
CA ASP A 181 14.71 -13.37 -3.24
C ASP A 181 15.54 -14.24 -4.21
N PRO A 182 16.66 -14.85 -3.77
CA PRO A 182 17.47 -15.68 -4.66
C PRO A 182 16.72 -16.90 -5.21
N ALA A 183 15.55 -17.23 -4.65
CA ALA A 183 14.67 -18.28 -5.15
C ALA A 183 13.85 -17.88 -6.39
N ARG A 184 13.87 -16.61 -6.86
CA ARG A 184 12.90 -16.10 -7.86
C ARG A 184 13.49 -15.55 -9.18
N GLY A 185 14.81 -15.50 -9.29
CA GLY A 185 15.55 -15.34 -10.55
C GLY A 185 15.46 -13.98 -11.24
N LEU A 186 16.61 -13.33 -11.50
CA LEU A 186 16.75 -12.14 -12.34
C LEU A 186 17.40 -12.47 -13.69
N TRP A 187 17.14 -11.68 -14.73
CA TRP A 187 17.72 -11.84 -16.07
C TRP A 187 19.15 -11.32 -16.22
N ASN A 188 19.57 -10.40 -15.37
CA ASN A 188 20.83 -9.69 -15.56
C ASN A 188 22.05 -10.58 -15.31
N GLY A 189 21.87 -11.65 -14.53
CA GLY A 189 22.94 -12.49 -14.05
C GLY A 189 24.00 -11.65 -13.31
N ALA A 190 24.09 -11.82 -12.01
CA ALA A 190 25.20 -11.29 -11.24
C ALA A 190 25.76 -12.41 -10.37
N HIS A 191 27.04 -12.31 -10.01
CA HIS A 191 27.63 -13.08 -8.92
C HIS A 191 26.90 -12.73 -7.61
N TYR A 192 25.79 -13.42 -7.37
CA TYR A 192 25.17 -13.48 -6.06
C TYR A 192 25.82 -14.63 -5.30
N VAL A 193 26.29 -14.33 -4.09
CA VAL A 193 26.73 -15.38 -3.18
C VAL A 193 25.47 -15.98 -2.57
N GLY A 194 24.91 -16.95 -3.29
CA GLY A 194 23.65 -17.65 -3.03
C GLY A 194 23.37 -17.95 -1.58
N VAL A 195 22.11 -17.86 -1.14
CA VAL A 195 21.68 -18.62 0.03
C VAL A 195 21.60 -20.09 -0.42
N SER A 196 22.58 -20.89 -0.01
CA SER A 196 22.55 -22.34 -0.23
C SER A 196 21.50 -22.94 0.71
N ALA A 197 20.46 -23.55 0.13
CA ALA A 197 19.48 -24.32 0.88
C ALA A 197 19.93 -25.78 0.92
N ILE A 198 20.06 -26.34 2.12
CA ILE A 198 20.45 -27.72 2.35
C ILE A 198 19.17 -28.48 2.69
N ALA A 199 18.75 -29.35 1.76
CA ALA A 199 17.63 -30.24 1.97
C ALA A 199 18.07 -31.42 2.86
N ILE A 200 17.41 -31.59 3.99
CA ILE A 200 17.53 -32.80 4.80
C ILE A 200 16.66 -33.85 4.11
N LEU A 201 17.24 -34.96 3.67
CA LEU A 201 16.52 -36.02 2.94
C LEU A 201 16.32 -37.26 3.82
N ARG A 202 15.18 -37.94 3.65
CA ARG A 202 14.95 -39.30 4.15
C ARG A 202 14.32 -40.14 3.06
N GLN A 203 14.96 -41.26 2.70
CA GLN A 203 14.53 -42.15 1.61
C GLN A 203 14.23 -41.40 0.29
N GLY A 204 15.05 -40.39 -0.03
CA GLY A 204 14.88 -39.56 -1.24
C GLY A 204 13.80 -38.48 -1.15
N LYS A 205 13.13 -38.29 -0.01
CA LYS A 205 12.14 -37.21 0.21
C LYS A 205 12.72 -36.10 1.08
N VAL A 206 12.44 -34.84 0.74
CA VAL A 206 12.84 -33.66 1.53
C VAL A 206 12.02 -33.58 2.80
N VAL A 207 12.70 -33.56 3.94
CA VAL A 207 12.13 -33.55 5.30
C VAL A 207 12.65 -32.39 6.16
N GLY A 208 13.48 -31.51 5.60
CA GLY A 208 13.97 -30.27 6.24
C GLY A 208 14.72 -29.38 5.26
N LEU A 209 14.80 -28.07 5.51
CA LEU A 209 15.51 -27.09 4.67
C LEU A 209 16.30 -26.12 5.55
N HIS A 210 17.62 -26.04 5.35
CA HIS A 210 18.50 -25.09 6.05
C HIS A 210 19.09 -24.08 5.08
N GLN A 211 18.94 -22.79 5.35
CA GLN A 211 19.43 -21.71 4.49
C GLN A 211 20.76 -21.13 5.03
N ARG A 212 21.82 -21.16 4.23
CA ARG A 212 23.13 -20.54 4.55
C ARG A 212 23.50 -19.52 3.48
N LEU A 213 23.91 -18.30 3.86
CA LEU A 213 24.61 -17.41 2.92
C LEU A 213 25.91 -18.10 2.42
N GLY A 214 26.07 -18.18 1.10
CA GLY A 214 27.22 -18.80 0.45
C GLY A 214 28.50 -18.00 0.70
N ARG A 215 29.65 -18.57 0.30
CA ARG A 215 30.95 -17.89 0.35
C ARG A 215 31.72 -18.09 -0.95
N VAL A 216 32.11 -16.99 -1.59
CA VAL A 216 32.79 -16.94 -2.91
C VAL A 216 34.03 -17.84 -2.97
N GLU A 217 34.74 -17.98 -1.85
CA GLU A 217 36.01 -18.72 -1.77
C GLU A 217 35.85 -20.25 -1.69
N LYS A 218 34.63 -20.76 -1.47
CA LYS A 218 34.41 -22.13 -0.98
C LYS A 218 33.36 -22.95 -1.74
N ASP A 219 32.49 -22.31 -2.52
CA ASP A 219 31.38 -22.99 -3.21
C ASP A 219 31.71 -23.20 -4.72
N PRO A 220 31.53 -24.41 -5.29
CA PRO A 220 31.91 -24.72 -6.67
C PRO A 220 31.05 -23.96 -7.69
N ILE A 221 31.69 -23.35 -8.67
CA ILE A 221 31.08 -22.51 -9.72
C ILE A 221 30.83 -23.38 -10.97
N PRO A 222 29.61 -23.43 -11.52
CA PRO A 222 29.34 -24.09 -12.80
C PRO A 222 30.22 -23.50 -13.91
N PRO A 223 30.75 -24.34 -14.83
CA PRO A 223 31.75 -23.91 -15.82
C PRO A 223 31.19 -22.97 -16.90
N GLU A 224 29.88 -22.93 -17.12
CA GLU A 224 29.24 -22.07 -18.12
C GLU A 224 27.84 -21.64 -17.67
N ILE A 225 27.52 -20.36 -17.88
CA ILE A 225 26.17 -19.82 -17.74
C ILE A 225 25.79 -19.11 -19.01
N LYS A 226 24.57 -19.40 -19.47
CA LYS A 226 23.96 -18.66 -20.55
C LYS A 226 23.05 -17.60 -19.94
N ARG A 227 23.37 -16.33 -20.19
CA ARG A 227 22.45 -15.21 -20.00
C ARG A 227 21.17 -15.56 -20.75
N ARG A 228 20.05 -15.76 -20.04
CA ARG A 228 18.74 -15.88 -20.68
C ARG A 228 18.37 -14.50 -21.18
N ASP A 229 18.08 -14.41 -22.47
CA ASP A 229 17.64 -13.16 -23.07
C ASP A 229 16.27 -12.77 -22.46
N PRO A 230 16.16 -11.64 -21.72
CA PRO A 230 14.89 -11.17 -21.17
C PRO A 230 13.83 -10.90 -22.22
N LYS A 231 14.20 -10.70 -23.49
CA LYS A 231 13.25 -10.56 -24.60
C LYS A 231 12.38 -11.80 -24.79
N LEU A 232 12.86 -12.98 -24.37
CA LEU A 232 12.11 -14.24 -24.45
C LEU A 232 11.01 -14.37 -23.38
N ASP A 233 11.07 -13.56 -22.34
CA ASP A 233 10.13 -13.64 -21.21
C ASP A 233 9.17 -12.45 -21.13
N ILE A 234 9.12 -11.62 -22.18
CA ILE A 234 8.16 -10.52 -22.26
C ILE A 234 6.74 -11.09 -22.30
N VAL A 235 5.93 -10.69 -21.32
CA VAL A 235 4.50 -11.02 -21.29
C VAL A 235 3.66 -9.84 -21.78
N ARG A 236 2.58 -10.14 -22.50
CA ARG A 236 1.63 -9.13 -23.03
C ARG A 236 0.60 -8.66 -22.00
N ALA A 237 0.62 -9.25 -20.80
CA ALA A 237 -0.35 -8.98 -19.75
C ALA A 237 -0.15 -7.57 -19.17
N TRP A 238 -1.27 -6.89 -18.90
CA TRP A 238 -1.34 -5.69 -18.09
C TRP A 238 -1.12 -5.99 -16.61
N VAL A 239 -0.37 -5.09 -15.98
CA VAL A 239 -0.28 -4.93 -14.53
C VAL A 239 -1.22 -3.80 -14.10
N GLY A 240 -2.06 -4.06 -13.11
CA GLY A 240 -2.90 -3.04 -12.49
C GLY A 240 -2.21 -2.51 -11.24
N ILE A 241 -2.19 -1.18 -11.08
CA ILE A 241 -1.68 -0.52 -9.87
C ILE A 241 -2.72 0.51 -9.42
N ASP A 242 -3.15 0.42 -8.17
CA ASP A 242 -3.95 1.46 -7.50
C ASP A 242 -3.08 2.15 -6.45
N ILE A 243 -2.71 3.39 -6.74
CA ILE A 243 -1.88 4.23 -5.88
C ILE A 243 -2.79 4.97 -4.92
N GLY A 244 -2.86 4.51 -3.67
CA GLY A 244 -3.49 5.25 -2.58
C GLY A 244 -2.46 5.97 -1.72
N ALA A 245 -2.92 7.03 -1.04
CA ALA A 245 -2.07 7.80 -0.13
C ALA A 245 -1.43 6.92 0.96
N SER A 246 -2.22 6.11 1.68
CA SER A 246 -1.68 5.24 2.75
C SER A 246 -1.20 3.89 2.23
N THR A 247 -1.90 3.31 1.24
CA THR A 247 -1.60 1.99 0.69
C THR A 247 -1.67 1.98 -0.83
N THR A 248 -0.78 1.21 -1.44
CA THR A 248 -0.77 0.88 -2.87
C THR A 248 -1.16 -0.58 -3.05
N THR A 249 -2.00 -0.90 -4.02
CA THR A 249 -2.33 -2.30 -4.37
C THR A 249 -1.87 -2.60 -5.78
N VAL A 250 -1.33 -3.81 -5.99
CA VAL A 250 -0.77 -4.26 -7.26
C VAL A 250 -1.40 -5.58 -7.62
N ALA A 251 -1.89 -5.71 -8.85
CA ALA A 251 -2.46 -6.94 -9.36
C ALA A 251 -1.85 -7.30 -10.73
N VAL A 252 -1.61 -8.58 -10.94
CA VAL A 252 -1.20 -9.16 -12.22
C VAL A 252 -2.17 -10.25 -12.65
N ARG A 253 -2.06 -10.69 -13.90
CA ARG A 253 -2.81 -11.86 -14.38
C ARG A 253 -1.97 -13.12 -14.15
N GLY A 254 -2.44 -14.01 -13.27
CA GLY A 254 -1.79 -15.28 -13.01
C GLY A 254 -1.96 -16.28 -14.16
N GLU A 255 -1.27 -17.42 -14.08
CA GLU A 255 -1.21 -18.45 -15.14
C GLU A 255 -2.58 -18.97 -15.58
N LYS A 256 -3.52 -19.14 -14.64
CA LYS A 256 -4.89 -19.60 -14.92
C LYS A 256 -5.81 -18.49 -15.42
N GLY A 257 -5.26 -17.31 -15.71
CA GLY A 257 -6.00 -16.13 -16.19
C GLY A 257 -6.71 -15.33 -15.10
N ALA A 258 -6.72 -15.80 -13.85
CA ALA A 258 -7.27 -15.08 -12.69
C ALA A 258 -6.33 -13.96 -12.23
N ALA A 259 -6.87 -12.96 -11.53
CA ALA A 259 -6.05 -11.90 -10.95
C ALA A 259 -5.27 -12.40 -9.71
N GLU A 260 -3.98 -12.11 -9.64
CA GLU A 260 -3.09 -12.34 -8.51
C GLU A 260 -2.72 -11.00 -7.89
N LEU A 261 -2.95 -10.84 -6.58
CA LEU A 261 -2.56 -9.65 -5.82
C LEU A 261 -1.12 -9.80 -5.30
N LEU A 262 -0.29 -8.79 -5.52
CA LEU A 262 1.11 -8.78 -5.13
C LEU A 262 1.34 -7.90 -3.89
N ARG A 263 2.27 -8.33 -3.03
CA ARG A 263 2.72 -7.60 -1.84
C ARG A 263 4.11 -7.06 -2.07
N ILE A 264 4.35 -5.78 -1.76
CA ILE A 264 5.69 -5.19 -1.86
C ILE A 264 6.36 -5.19 -0.49
N GLY A 265 7.61 -5.69 -0.46
CA GLY A 265 8.40 -5.83 0.77
C GLY A 265 7.77 -6.69 1.86
N PRO A 266 7.20 -7.88 1.57
CA PRO A 266 6.58 -8.72 2.59
C PRO A 266 7.60 -9.17 3.65
N VAL A 267 7.18 -9.19 4.92
CA VAL A 267 8.00 -9.64 6.07
C VAL A 267 7.61 -11.02 6.60
N GLY A 268 6.67 -11.69 5.92
CA GLY A 268 6.14 -13.00 6.31
C GLY A 268 5.11 -13.52 5.30
N PRO A 269 4.51 -14.70 5.55
CA PRO A 269 3.44 -15.23 4.71
C PRO A 269 2.19 -14.35 4.74
N VAL A 270 1.22 -14.61 3.85
CA VAL A 270 -0.09 -13.93 3.89
C VAL A 270 -0.91 -14.54 5.02
N ALA A 271 -1.37 -13.72 5.96
CA ALA A 271 -2.23 -14.13 7.06
C ALA A 271 -3.70 -13.72 6.85
N GLN A 272 -3.93 -12.63 6.11
CA GLN A 272 -5.25 -12.07 5.85
C GLN A 272 -5.28 -11.31 4.52
N ALA A 273 -6.47 -11.11 3.94
CA ALA A 273 -6.59 -10.45 2.63
C ALA A 273 -6.09 -9.00 2.61
N SER A 274 -6.19 -8.29 3.74
CA SER A 274 -5.66 -6.93 3.89
C SER A 274 -4.14 -6.88 3.81
N ASP A 275 -3.43 -8.00 3.93
CA ASP A 275 -1.97 -8.04 3.71
C ASP A 275 -1.62 -7.77 2.23
N HIS A 276 -2.58 -7.81 1.31
CA HIS A 276 -2.38 -7.36 -0.08
C HIS A 276 -2.41 -5.84 -0.24
N GLU A 277 -2.74 -5.09 0.80
CA GLU A 277 -2.70 -3.64 0.83
C GLU A 277 -1.31 -3.18 1.28
N THR A 278 -0.41 -3.02 0.31
CA THR A 278 0.97 -2.64 0.57
C THR A 278 1.02 -1.22 1.13
N PRO A 279 1.63 -0.98 2.32
CA PRO A 279 1.85 0.37 2.82
C PRO A 279 2.66 1.22 1.84
N SER A 280 2.21 2.44 1.55
CA SER A 280 2.93 3.39 0.69
C SER A 280 4.05 4.06 1.51
N GLU A 281 5.05 3.27 1.92
CA GLU A 281 6.14 3.68 2.83
C GLU A 281 7.52 3.30 2.28
N VAL A 282 8.51 4.14 2.60
CA VAL A 282 9.94 3.90 2.34
C VAL A 282 10.73 4.26 3.60
N THR A 283 11.60 3.38 4.07
CA THR A 283 12.48 3.64 5.22
C THR A 283 13.94 3.53 4.79
N PHE A 284 14.75 4.53 5.15
CA PHE A 284 16.18 4.54 4.89
C PHE A 284 16.94 4.18 6.17
N THR A 285 17.59 3.02 6.19
CA THR A 285 18.60 2.73 7.21
C THR A 285 19.82 3.61 6.96
N ASN A 286 20.29 3.69 5.70
CA ASN A 286 21.40 4.53 5.29
C ASN A 286 21.08 5.29 3.99
N LEU A 287 20.84 6.59 4.12
CA LEU A 287 20.41 7.44 3.01
C LEU A 287 21.56 7.66 2.02
N SER A 288 22.77 7.95 2.51
CA SER A 288 23.94 8.22 1.67
C SER A 288 24.31 7.05 0.75
N ARG A 289 24.34 5.82 1.28
CA ARG A 289 24.60 4.61 0.48
C ARG A 289 23.49 4.36 -0.53
N THR A 290 22.24 4.58 -0.14
CA THR A 290 21.09 4.47 -1.05
C THR A 290 21.21 5.45 -2.21
N LEU A 291 21.48 6.73 -1.93
CA LEU A 291 21.63 7.76 -2.97
C LEU A 291 22.81 7.49 -3.90
N LYS A 292 23.94 7.01 -3.35
CA LYS A 292 25.09 6.60 -4.16
C LYS A 292 24.71 5.48 -5.13
N ALA A 293 24.11 4.39 -4.62
CA ALA A 293 23.70 3.26 -5.45
C ALA A 293 22.63 3.64 -6.49
N TRP A 294 21.72 4.54 -6.13
CA TRP A 294 20.68 5.06 -7.02
C TRP A 294 21.23 5.85 -8.21
N ARG A 295 22.27 6.66 -7.97
CA ARG A 295 22.90 7.52 -8.99
C ARG A 295 23.94 6.79 -9.84
N GLU A 296 24.52 5.71 -9.33
CA GLU A 296 25.57 4.95 -10.01
C GLU A 296 25.08 4.22 -11.27
N ARG A 297 23.80 3.79 -11.28
CA ARG A 297 23.22 3.11 -12.44
C ARG A 297 21.84 3.65 -12.74
N VAL A 298 21.56 3.80 -14.03
CA VAL A 298 20.21 4.11 -14.51
C VAL A 298 19.32 2.88 -14.32
N ILE A 299 19.70 1.77 -14.98
CA ILE A 299 18.97 0.51 -14.96
C ILE A 299 19.52 -0.41 -13.87
N GLY A 300 18.62 -1.03 -13.12
CA GLY A 300 18.92 -1.87 -11.97
C GLY A 300 19.86 -1.19 -10.97
N PRO A 301 19.53 0.00 -10.42
CA PRO A 301 20.29 0.57 -9.32
C PRO A 301 20.44 -0.45 -8.19
N LEU A 302 21.68 -0.66 -7.74
CA LEU A 302 22.01 -1.73 -6.78
C LEU A 302 21.75 -1.30 -5.34
N THR A 303 20.56 -0.76 -5.07
CA THR A 303 20.12 -0.46 -3.72
C THR A 303 20.01 -1.74 -2.91
N ARG A 304 20.41 -1.67 -1.64
CA ARG A 304 20.45 -2.83 -0.75
C ARG A 304 19.27 -2.80 0.21
N TRP A 305 18.74 -3.98 0.53
CA TRP A 305 17.64 -4.10 1.51
C TRP A 305 18.08 -3.70 2.92
N GLU A 306 19.37 -3.83 3.24
CA GLU A 306 19.95 -3.32 4.49
C GLU A 306 19.98 -1.79 4.56
N ASP A 307 20.02 -1.09 3.41
CA ASP A 307 20.13 0.37 3.33
C ASP A 307 18.77 1.05 3.16
N VAL A 308 17.85 0.43 2.42
CA VAL A 308 16.51 0.97 2.15
C VAL A 308 15.48 -0.15 1.93
N VAL A 309 14.34 0.00 2.59
CA VAL A 309 13.19 -0.91 2.49
C VAL A 309 11.93 -0.14 2.10
N VAL A 310 10.97 -0.86 1.49
CA VAL A 310 9.69 -0.28 1.08
C VAL A 310 8.52 -1.17 1.54
N GLY A 311 7.30 -0.64 1.48
CA GLY A 311 6.11 -1.47 1.63
C GLY A 311 5.92 -2.01 3.05
N HIS A 312 5.58 -3.30 3.16
CA HIS A 312 5.40 -3.93 4.47
C HIS A 312 6.66 -3.92 5.32
N ALA A 313 7.85 -4.03 4.71
CA ALA A 313 9.11 -4.00 5.43
C ALA A 313 9.45 -2.62 5.97
N ALA A 314 9.13 -1.55 5.23
CA ALA A 314 9.24 -0.18 5.75
C ALA A 314 8.31 0.03 6.94
N ARG A 315 7.03 -0.37 6.83
CA ARG A 315 6.08 -0.31 7.95
C ARG A 315 6.57 -1.11 9.15
N ALA A 316 7.02 -2.36 8.94
CA ALA A 316 7.49 -3.24 10.00
C ALA A 316 8.76 -2.70 10.68
N MET A 317 9.69 -2.14 9.91
CA MET A 317 10.88 -1.47 10.43
C MET A 317 10.48 -0.26 11.29
N ARG A 318 9.60 0.61 10.77
CA ARG A 318 9.13 1.79 11.49
C ARG A 318 8.43 1.43 12.81
N SER A 319 7.56 0.42 12.82
CA SER A 319 6.75 0.06 13.99
C SER A 319 7.41 -0.95 14.93
N ARG A 320 8.62 -1.43 14.61
CA ARG A 320 9.33 -2.39 15.45
C ARG A 320 9.53 -1.79 16.85
N PRO A 321 9.21 -2.50 17.95
CA PRO A 321 9.53 -2.02 19.29
C PRO A 321 11.05 -1.93 19.50
N GLY A 322 11.50 -0.89 20.20
CA GLY A 322 12.92 -0.68 20.51
C GLY A 322 13.21 0.76 20.93
N ALA A 323 14.38 1.01 21.51
CA ALA A 323 14.79 2.35 21.94
C ALA A 323 14.90 3.35 20.77
N ASP A 324 15.15 2.84 19.57
CA ASP A 324 15.36 3.58 18.32
C ASP A 324 14.11 3.67 17.43
N VAL A 325 12.92 3.29 17.94
CA VAL A 325 11.67 3.27 17.16
C VAL A 325 11.32 4.64 16.55
N LEU A 326 11.56 5.72 17.29
CA LEU A 326 11.27 7.07 16.83
C LEU A 326 12.27 7.55 15.77
N GLN A 327 13.53 7.12 15.87
CA GLN A 327 14.57 7.39 14.87
C GLN A 327 14.24 6.67 13.56
N ARG A 328 13.77 5.42 13.62
CA ARG A 328 13.25 4.70 12.44
C ARG A 328 12.02 5.38 11.85
N ALA A 329 11.12 5.88 12.69
CA ALA A 329 9.97 6.67 12.23
C ALA A 329 10.39 7.97 11.53
N ALA A 330 11.38 8.68 12.06
CA ALA A 330 11.92 9.90 11.45
C ALA A 330 12.61 9.63 10.09
N ALA A 331 13.22 8.46 9.94
CA ALA A 331 13.83 7.99 8.69
C ALA A 331 12.83 7.35 7.70
N THR A 332 11.54 7.29 8.04
CA THR A 332 10.50 6.72 7.20
C THR A 332 9.66 7.79 6.53
N ILE A 333 9.54 7.71 5.21
CA ILE A 333 8.56 8.44 4.43
C ILE A 333 7.26 7.65 4.48
N THR A 334 6.25 8.19 5.18
CA THR A 334 4.89 7.67 5.11
C THR A 334 4.10 8.40 4.03
N ALA A 335 3.15 7.71 3.41
CA ALA A 335 2.28 8.24 2.37
C ALA A 335 3.03 8.82 1.16
N VAL A 336 3.95 8.03 0.61
CA VAL A 336 4.86 8.39 -0.50
C VAL A 336 4.16 9.14 -1.65
N PRO A 337 2.95 8.78 -2.13
CA PRO A 337 2.29 9.52 -3.20
C PRO A 337 1.93 10.98 -2.85
N LEU A 338 1.70 11.29 -1.56
CA LEU A 338 1.39 12.64 -1.11
C LEU A 338 2.60 13.58 -1.15
N LEU A 339 3.80 13.07 -1.40
CA LEU A 339 4.96 13.93 -1.67
C LEU A 339 4.71 14.87 -2.87
N ARG A 340 3.86 14.48 -3.83
CA ARG A 340 3.48 15.37 -4.94
C ARG A 340 2.63 16.56 -4.52
N GLU A 341 1.74 16.35 -3.55
CA GLU A 341 0.97 17.44 -2.94
C GLU A 341 1.91 18.41 -2.23
N ARG A 342 2.85 17.89 -1.44
CA ARG A 342 3.84 18.70 -0.72
C ARG A 342 4.71 19.53 -1.68
N ILE A 343 5.17 18.94 -2.77
CA ILE A 343 5.94 19.65 -3.81
C ILE A 343 5.10 20.75 -4.47
N ALA A 344 3.83 20.46 -4.80
CA ALA A 344 2.92 21.46 -5.39
C ALA A 344 2.69 22.64 -4.43
N ASN A 345 2.57 22.36 -3.13
CA ASN A 345 2.42 23.36 -2.08
C ASN A 345 3.74 24.07 -1.70
N ARG A 346 4.86 23.70 -2.33
CA ARG A 346 6.21 24.22 -2.02
C ARG A 346 6.63 23.99 -0.56
N GLU A 347 6.16 22.91 0.03
CA GLU A 347 6.54 22.50 1.38
C GLU A 347 7.97 21.94 1.39
N LEU A 348 8.75 22.32 2.42
CA LEU A 348 10.06 21.74 2.65
C LEU A 348 9.92 20.30 3.16
N TYR A 349 10.62 19.36 2.51
CA TYR A 349 10.65 17.96 2.94
C TYR A 349 12.09 17.47 2.98
N ARG A 350 12.59 17.15 4.18
CA ARG A 350 13.97 16.65 4.39
C ARG A 350 13.97 15.16 4.64
N LEU A 351 14.84 14.43 3.94
CA LEU A 351 15.10 13.02 4.15
C LEU A 351 16.27 12.84 5.11
N ARG A 352 16.27 11.75 5.88
CA ARG A 352 17.39 11.29 6.72
C ARG A 352 17.43 9.77 6.76
N GLY A 353 18.59 9.20 7.06
CA GLY A 353 18.71 7.80 7.44
C GLY A 353 18.66 7.58 8.95
N VAL A 354 18.60 6.31 9.35
CA VAL A 354 18.73 5.88 10.75
C VAL A 354 20.20 5.99 11.19
N ASP A 355 21.11 5.42 10.40
CA ASP A 355 22.54 5.33 10.70
C ASP A 355 23.32 6.60 10.30
N ASP A 356 22.75 7.41 9.40
CA ASP A 356 23.32 8.66 8.93
C ASP A 356 22.32 9.83 9.09
N PRO A 357 21.97 10.19 10.33
CA PRO A 357 20.93 11.18 10.62
C PRO A 357 21.29 12.61 10.19
N ASP A 358 22.58 12.90 10.07
CA ASP A 358 23.10 14.21 9.63
C ASP A 358 23.03 14.37 8.10
N THR A 359 22.84 13.27 7.36
CA THR A 359 22.63 13.30 5.91
C THR A 359 21.30 13.95 5.61
N ASN A 360 21.34 15.13 4.99
CA ASN A 360 20.17 15.88 4.60
C ASN A 360 20.03 15.88 3.07
N GLU A 361 19.14 15.05 2.54
CA GLU A 361 18.66 15.17 1.16
C GLU A 361 17.32 15.90 1.19
N MET A 362 17.24 17.03 0.48
CA MET A 362 15.98 17.75 0.33
C MET A 362 15.20 17.20 -0.85
N LEU A 363 13.91 16.98 -0.67
CA LEU A 363 13.02 16.63 -1.77
C LEU A 363 12.99 17.79 -2.78
N LYS A 364 13.34 17.49 -4.02
CA LYS A 364 13.36 18.47 -5.12
C LYS A 364 12.18 18.21 -6.06
N LYS A 365 11.96 19.14 -6.99
CA LYS A 365 11.01 18.92 -8.08
C LYS A 365 11.43 17.66 -8.86
N PRO A 366 10.48 16.79 -9.25
CA PRO A 366 10.79 15.60 -10.02
C PRO A 366 11.45 15.96 -11.36
N ALA A 367 12.19 15.01 -11.92
CA ALA A 367 12.71 15.13 -13.28
C ALA A 367 11.57 15.35 -14.30
N PRO A 368 11.85 16.04 -15.43
CA PRO A 368 10.85 16.25 -16.47
C PRO A 368 10.33 14.92 -17.05
N PRO A 369 9.13 14.94 -17.70
CA PRO A 369 8.47 13.74 -18.21
C PRO A 369 9.18 13.03 -19.35
N PHE A 370 10.06 13.75 -20.07
CA PHE A 370 10.74 13.23 -21.25
C PHE A 370 11.97 12.42 -20.82
N ILE A 371 11.93 11.12 -21.12
CA ILE A 371 13.14 10.29 -21.19
C ILE A 371 13.62 10.48 -22.63
N ASP A 372 14.67 11.29 -22.82
CA ASP A 372 15.23 11.59 -24.14
C ASP A 372 16.20 10.48 -24.60
N GLU A 373 16.89 10.70 -25.72
CA GLU A 373 17.92 9.77 -26.24
C GLU A 373 19.10 9.60 -25.26
N GLU A 374 19.34 10.58 -24.38
CA GLU A 374 20.33 10.54 -23.31
C GLU A 374 19.82 9.78 -22.05
N GLY A 375 18.49 9.59 -21.97
CA GLY A 375 17.81 8.72 -21.03
C GLY A 375 17.52 9.36 -19.68
N ILE A 376 17.77 8.61 -18.61
CA ILE A 376 17.62 9.07 -17.23
C ILE A 376 19.02 9.42 -16.70
N GLY A 377 19.24 10.65 -16.26
CA GLY A 377 20.57 11.11 -15.84
C GLY A 377 20.96 10.66 -14.43
N ALA A 378 22.27 10.42 -14.20
CA ALA A 378 22.82 10.21 -12.86
C ALA A 378 22.67 11.44 -11.94
N HIS A 379 22.45 12.62 -12.54
CA HIS A 379 22.24 13.89 -11.85
C HIS A 379 20.76 14.25 -11.66
N ASP A 380 19.84 13.40 -12.11
CA ASP A 380 18.42 13.62 -11.88
C ASP A 380 18.12 13.70 -10.38
N PRO A 381 17.18 14.57 -9.97
CA PRO A 381 16.77 14.66 -8.58
C PRO A 381 16.32 13.30 -8.04
N PHE A 382 16.75 12.96 -6.82
CA PHE A 382 16.27 11.75 -6.18
C PHE A 382 14.79 11.88 -5.84
N ASP A 383 14.02 10.87 -6.25
CA ASP A 383 12.57 10.86 -6.10
C ASP A 383 12.11 9.58 -5.40
N PRO A 384 11.62 9.66 -4.15
CA PRO A 384 11.11 8.50 -3.42
C PRO A 384 9.91 7.82 -4.09
N VAL A 385 9.12 8.54 -4.91
CA VAL A 385 8.02 7.95 -5.68
C VAL A 385 8.58 7.06 -6.80
N GLU A 386 9.66 7.49 -7.44
CA GLU A 386 10.39 6.72 -8.47
C GLU A 386 11.05 5.48 -7.85
N LEU A 387 11.68 5.63 -6.68
CA LEU A 387 12.23 4.51 -5.91
C LEU A 387 11.14 3.48 -5.55
N PHE A 388 9.98 3.93 -5.05
CA PHE A 388 8.90 3.02 -4.70
C PHE A 388 8.38 2.24 -5.92
N ALA A 389 8.23 2.92 -7.07
CA ALA A 389 7.87 2.28 -8.34
C ALA A 389 8.94 1.30 -8.85
N TYR A 390 10.22 1.60 -8.63
CA TYR A 390 11.32 0.67 -8.93
C TYR A 390 11.17 -0.65 -8.16
N TYR A 391 10.85 -0.60 -6.88
CA TYR A 391 10.63 -1.79 -6.07
C TYR A 391 9.34 -2.55 -6.43
N ILE A 392 8.29 -1.83 -6.87
CA ILE A 392 7.11 -2.47 -7.47
C ILE A 392 7.53 -3.25 -8.72
N GLY A 393 8.28 -2.62 -9.62
CA GLY A 393 8.76 -3.24 -10.84
C GLY A 393 9.64 -4.47 -10.59
N LEU A 394 10.55 -4.40 -9.62
CA LEU A 394 11.34 -5.56 -9.18
C LEU A 394 10.47 -6.69 -8.62
N THR A 395 9.36 -6.36 -7.95
CA THR A 395 8.45 -7.37 -7.37
C THR A 395 7.58 -8.04 -8.45
N VAL A 396 7.15 -7.26 -9.44
CA VAL A 396 6.33 -7.71 -10.57
C VAL A 396 7.15 -8.56 -11.53
N ASN A 397 8.31 -8.06 -11.96
CA ASN A 397 9.17 -8.66 -12.98
C ASN A 397 10.11 -9.69 -12.33
N GLN A 398 9.68 -10.95 -12.37
CA GLN A 398 10.40 -12.11 -11.82
C GLN A 398 10.39 -13.21 -12.87
N ARG A 399 11.44 -14.05 -12.95
CA ARG A 399 11.56 -15.05 -14.02
C ARG A 399 10.33 -15.94 -14.18
N HIS A 400 9.73 -16.38 -13.07
CA HIS A 400 8.54 -17.22 -13.09
C HIS A 400 7.25 -16.49 -13.53
N ARG A 401 7.22 -15.16 -13.51
CA ARG A 401 6.09 -14.35 -14.03
C ARG A 401 6.36 -13.72 -15.40
N GLY A 402 7.63 -13.70 -15.82
CA GLY A 402 8.09 -12.97 -16.99
C GLY A 402 8.25 -11.46 -16.74
N VAL A 403 8.52 -10.74 -17.83
CA VAL A 403 8.74 -9.30 -17.86
C VAL A 403 7.52 -8.58 -18.41
N HIS A 404 6.93 -7.73 -17.58
CA HIS A 404 5.77 -6.92 -17.93
C HIS A 404 6.21 -5.57 -18.48
N LEU A 405 5.64 -5.18 -19.61
CA LEU A 405 5.88 -3.88 -20.24
C LEU A 405 4.64 -2.98 -20.24
N ARG A 406 3.49 -3.45 -19.76
CA ARG A 406 2.22 -2.71 -19.80
C ARG A 406 1.64 -2.53 -18.40
N TYR A 407 1.52 -1.29 -17.97
CA TYR A 407 1.08 -0.90 -16.63
C TYR A 407 -0.08 0.08 -16.74
N ALA A 408 -1.17 -0.22 -16.06
CA ALA A 408 -2.34 0.65 -15.94
C ALA A 408 -2.41 1.14 -14.49
N ILE A 409 -2.32 2.45 -14.30
CA ILE A 409 -2.19 3.07 -12.98
C ILE A 409 -3.41 3.94 -12.70
N THR A 410 -4.12 3.63 -11.62
CA THR A 410 -5.19 4.49 -11.09
C THR A 410 -4.71 5.24 -9.84
N MET A 411 -5.27 6.42 -9.64
CA MET A 411 -4.87 7.39 -8.60
C MET A 411 -6.12 8.00 -7.95
N PRO A 412 -6.00 8.67 -6.78
CA PRO A 412 -7.13 9.29 -6.11
C PRO A 412 -7.89 10.23 -7.04
N SER A 413 -9.21 10.27 -6.90
CA SER A 413 -10.09 10.98 -7.83
C SER A 413 -9.92 12.49 -7.82
N GLY A 414 -9.57 13.08 -6.67
CA GLY A 414 -9.33 14.51 -6.50
C GLY A 414 -7.94 14.98 -6.95
N PHE A 415 -7.06 14.08 -7.43
CA PHE A 415 -5.76 14.51 -7.95
C PHE A 415 -5.94 15.30 -9.25
N SER A 416 -5.32 16.48 -9.32
CA SER A 416 -5.27 17.26 -10.57
C SER A 416 -4.54 16.50 -11.67
N ARG A 417 -4.83 16.83 -12.94
CA ARG A 417 -4.13 16.24 -14.09
C ARG A 417 -2.61 16.34 -13.96
N GLU A 418 -2.10 17.51 -13.60
CA GLU A 418 -0.67 17.76 -13.39
C GLU A 418 -0.07 16.86 -12.30
N ARG A 419 -0.79 16.65 -11.20
CA ARG A 419 -0.36 15.77 -10.12
C ARG A 419 -0.31 14.31 -10.59
N ARG A 420 -1.31 13.87 -11.36
CA ARG A 420 -1.40 12.51 -11.93
C ARG A 420 -0.27 12.27 -12.93
N ASP A 421 -0.02 13.22 -13.82
CA ASP A 421 1.09 13.19 -14.76
C ASP A 421 2.44 13.11 -14.02
N SER A 422 2.62 13.90 -12.95
CA SER A 422 3.85 13.87 -12.14
C SER A 422 4.09 12.52 -11.43
N VAL A 423 3.02 11.83 -10.99
CA VAL A 423 3.12 10.47 -10.45
C VAL A 423 3.44 9.47 -11.56
N LEU A 424 2.74 9.54 -12.70
CA LEU A 424 2.97 8.66 -13.85
C LEU A 424 4.40 8.75 -14.36
N VAL A 425 5.00 9.94 -14.40
CA VAL A 425 6.41 10.13 -14.78
C VAL A 425 7.35 9.36 -13.85
N ALA A 426 7.19 9.51 -12.54
CA ALA A 426 8.02 8.77 -11.59
C ALA A 426 7.78 7.26 -11.65
N PHE A 427 6.53 6.83 -11.84
CA PHE A 427 6.23 5.41 -12.02
C PHE A 427 6.84 4.86 -13.29
N ARG A 428 6.72 5.59 -14.42
CA ARG A 428 7.33 5.22 -15.69
C ARG A 428 8.85 5.07 -15.56
N ARG A 429 9.50 6.04 -14.92
CA ARG A 429 10.95 6.01 -14.67
C ARG A 429 11.34 4.88 -13.73
N GLY A 430 10.67 4.71 -12.59
CA GLY A 430 10.98 3.65 -11.63
C GLY A 430 10.78 2.25 -12.20
N LEU A 431 9.65 2.01 -12.88
CA LEU A 431 9.37 0.75 -13.56
C LEU A 431 10.39 0.48 -14.68
N PHE A 432 10.77 1.51 -15.45
CA PHE A 432 11.82 1.40 -16.46
C PHE A 432 13.18 1.03 -15.84
N ARG A 433 13.57 1.70 -14.75
CA ARG A 433 14.79 1.35 -14.00
C ARG A 433 14.77 -0.08 -13.45
N SER A 434 13.60 -0.66 -13.24
CA SER A 434 13.46 -2.05 -12.75
C SER A 434 13.64 -3.11 -13.83
N LEU A 435 13.61 -2.73 -15.10
CA LEU A 435 13.73 -3.68 -16.20
C LEU A 435 15.12 -4.33 -16.25
N PRO A 436 15.21 -5.57 -16.74
CA PRO A 436 16.48 -6.19 -17.08
C PRO A 436 17.33 -5.32 -18.03
N ALA A 437 18.63 -5.25 -17.79
CA ALA A 437 19.57 -4.48 -18.62
C ALA A 437 19.62 -4.95 -20.08
N GLY A 438 19.19 -6.19 -20.38
CA GLY A 438 19.07 -6.70 -21.74
C GLY A 438 17.83 -6.25 -22.53
N LEU A 439 16.91 -5.48 -21.93
CA LEU A 439 15.66 -4.99 -22.54
C LEU A 439 15.67 -3.49 -22.87
N VAL A 440 16.85 -2.86 -22.83
CA VAL A 440 17.01 -1.40 -22.84
C VAL A 440 17.42 -0.88 -24.23
N GLU A 441 17.28 -1.69 -25.28
CA GLU A 441 17.48 -1.21 -26.65
C GLU A 441 16.24 -0.40 -27.08
N TYR A 442 16.45 0.69 -27.82
CA TYR A 442 15.40 1.66 -28.18
C TYR A 442 14.11 1.00 -28.75
N HIS A 443 14.25 -0.03 -29.58
CA HIS A 443 13.14 -0.75 -30.21
C HIS A 443 12.36 -1.65 -29.24
N ASP A 444 12.96 -2.09 -28.13
CA ASP A 444 12.27 -2.88 -27.10
C ASP A 444 11.31 -2.00 -26.27
N LEU A 445 11.55 -0.68 -26.24
CA LEU A 445 10.80 0.30 -25.45
C LEU A 445 9.53 0.80 -26.13
N GLU A 446 9.35 0.54 -27.44
CA GLU A 446 8.10 0.86 -28.14
C GLU A 446 6.87 0.21 -27.48
N ARG A 447 7.09 -0.91 -26.78
CA ARG A 447 6.05 -1.68 -26.08
C ARG A 447 5.91 -1.32 -24.59
N PHE A 448 6.77 -0.44 -24.08
CA PHE A 448 6.74 -0.03 -22.67
C PHE A 448 5.67 1.05 -22.45
N GLU A 449 4.51 0.60 -22.01
CA GLU A 449 3.32 1.39 -21.76
C GLU A 449 3.10 1.57 -20.26
N VAL A 450 3.13 2.81 -19.79
CA VAL A 450 2.65 3.19 -18.45
C VAL A 450 1.54 4.20 -18.65
N VAL A 451 0.30 3.74 -18.51
CA VAL A 451 -0.89 4.52 -18.84
C VAL A 451 -1.69 4.87 -17.60
N ASP A 452 -2.32 6.03 -17.69
CA ASP A 452 -3.33 6.43 -16.75
C ASP A 452 -4.61 5.60 -16.92
N ALA A 453 -5.04 4.90 -15.86
CA ALA A 453 -6.29 4.15 -15.82
C ALA A 453 -7.50 4.98 -15.37
N GLY A 454 -7.30 6.28 -15.10
CA GLY A 454 -8.35 7.20 -14.66
C GLY A 454 -8.46 7.34 -13.14
N PRO A 455 -9.39 8.17 -12.66
CA PRO A 455 -9.72 8.36 -11.25
C PRO A 455 -10.16 7.06 -10.57
N ALA A 456 -9.69 6.77 -9.36
CA ALA A 456 -9.92 5.51 -8.63
C ALA A 456 -11.39 5.08 -8.52
N THR A 457 -12.31 6.04 -8.48
CA THR A 457 -13.75 5.76 -8.47
C THR A 457 -14.25 5.05 -9.73
N VAL A 458 -13.60 5.22 -10.89
CA VAL A 458 -13.98 4.58 -12.17
C VAL A 458 -13.70 3.07 -12.17
N PRO A 459 -12.46 2.58 -11.94
CA PRO A 459 -12.21 1.16 -11.83
C PRO A 459 -12.91 0.54 -10.62
N LEU A 460 -13.06 1.29 -9.51
CA LEU A 460 -13.89 0.83 -8.39
C LEU A 460 -15.34 0.57 -8.83
N ALA A 461 -15.93 1.45 -9.65
CA ALA A 461 -17.27 1.25 -10.23
C ALA A 461 -17.35 -0.05 -11.03
N ALA A 462 -16.39 -0.26 -11.95
CA ALA A 462 -16.33 -1.45 -12.79
C ALA A 462 -16.30 -2.73 -11.94
N GLN A 463 -15.49 -2.73 -10.88
CA GLN A 463 -15.40 -3.86 -9.97
C GLN A 463 -16.67 -4.03 -9.12
N ALA A 464 -17.25 -2.93 -8.62
CA ALA A 464 -18.45 -2.94 -7.81
C ALA A 464 -19.64 -3.53 -8.57
N PHE A 465 -19.82 -3.17 -9.85
CA PHE A 465 -20.90 -3.73 -10.66
C PHE A 465 -20.80 -5.24 -10.81
N ARG A 466 -19.57 -5.77 -10.90
CA ARG A 466 -19.31 -7.21 -10.92
C ARG A 466 -19.66 -7.85 -9.57
N ILE A 467 -19.18 -7.30 -8.46
CA ILE A 467 -19.38 -7.85 -7.11
C ILE A 467 -20.86 -7.84 -6.71
N PHE A 468 -21.57 -6.73 -6.97
CA PHE A 468 -22.97 -6.57 -6.58
C PHE A 468 -23.95 -7.04 -7.66
N ASN A 469 -23.46 -7.66 -8.74
CA ASN A 469 -24.25 -8.16 -9.87
C ASN A 469 -25.19 -7.09 -10.48
N ILE A 470 -24.65 -5.88 -10.65
CA ILE A 470 -25.38 -4.75 -11.25
C ILE A 470 -25.19 -4.81 -12.77
N GLN A 471 -26.30 -4.91 -13.50
CA GLN A 471 -26.32 -5.06 -14.96
C GLN A 471 -27.40 -4.16 -15.56
N PRO A 472 -27.16 -3.55 -16.74
CA PRO A 472 -28.19 -2.83 -17.47
C PRO A 472 -29.15 -3.84 -18.14
N LYS A 473 -30.29 -4.11 -17.50
CA LYS A 473 -31.34 -5.02 -18.01
C LYS A 473 -32.36 -4.25 -18.84
N GLY A 474 -31.97 -3.79 -20.03
CA GLY A 474 -32.82 -3.02 -20.95
C GLY A 474 -32.62 -1.52 -20.83
N ASP A 475 -32.76 -0.97 -19.62
CA ASP A 475 -32.54 0.46 -19.34
C ASP A 475 -31.16 0.74 -18.72
N THR A 476 -30.78 2.03 -18.71
CA THR A 476 -29.59 2.51 -18.02
C THR A 476 -29.76 2.44 -16.50
N VAL A 477 -28.71 2.06 -15.77
CA VAL A 477 -28.71 2.02 -14.30
C VAL A 477 -27.98 3.24 -13.75
N PRO A 478 -28.68 4.22 -13.15
CA PRO A 478 -28.03 5.33 -12.49
C PRO A 478 -27.24 4.83 -11.27
N PHE A 479 -26.07 5.40 -11.04
CA PHE A 479 -25.20 5.01 -9.94
C PHE A 479 -24.49 6.20 -9.28
N ALA A 480 -24.10 6.00 -8.03
CA ALA A 480 -23.15 6.83 -7.30
C ALA A 480 -22.10 5.92 -6.64
N ILE A 481 -20.81 6.19 -6.88
CA ILE A 481 -19.69 5.51 -6.22
C ILE A 481 -19.06 6.48 -5.22
N ILE A 482 -18.81 5.98 -4.02
CA ILE A 482 -18.07 6.65 -2.96
C ILE A 482 -16.81 5.83 -2.67
N ASP A 483 -15.63 6.36 -2.97
CA ASP A 483 -14.35 5.78 -2.56
C ASP A 483 -13.82 6.56 -1.35
N ALA A 484 -14.21 6.12 -0.15
CA ALA A 484 -13.82 6.75 1.11
C ALA A 484 -12.42 6.28 1.53
N GLY A 485 -11.40 6.97 1.00
CA GLY A 485 -10.00 6.61 1.09
C GLY A 485 -9.24 7.22 2.27
N ALA A 486 -7.91 7.19 2.18
CA ALA A 486 -7.01 7.69 3.22
C ALA A 486 -6.80 9.21 3.14
N SER A 487 -6.66 9.78 1.94
CA SER A 487 -6.38 11.20 1.72
C SER A 487 -7.59 12.01 1.29
N GLU A 488 -8.68 11.37 0.87
CA GLU A 488 -9.88 12.03 0.35
C GLU A 488 -11.01 11.00 0.27
N THR A 489 -12.22 11.49 0.02
CA THR A 489 -13.35 10.66 -0.40
C THR A 489 -13.72 11.03 -1.82
N GLY A 490 -13.46 10.13 -2.76
CA GLY A 490 -13.77 10.33 -4.18
C GLY A 490 -15.24 9.99 -4.47
N LEU A 491 -15.88 10.77 -5.34
CA LEU A 491 -17.26 10.60 -5.77
C LEU A 491 -17.32 10.42 -7.29
N LEU A 492 -18.20 9.53 -7.75
CA LEU A 492 -18.48 9.36 -9.17
C LEU A 492 -19.96 9.10 -9.38
N PHE A 493 -20.57 9.92 -10.23
CA PHE A 493 -21.98 9.79 -10.59
C PHE A 493 -22.11 9.49 -12.07
N GLY A 494 -23.07 8.67 -12.43
CA GLY A 494 -23.25 8.31 -13.83
C GLY A 494 -24.36 7.31 -14.09
N VAL A 495 -24.32 6.72 -15.28
CA VAL A 495 -25.17 5.61 -15.69
C VAL A 495 -24.34 4.46 -16.24
N LEU A 496 -24.67 3.25 -15.80
CA LEU A 496 -24.20 2.02 -16.44
C LEU A 496 -25.19 1.65 -17.53
N ARG A 497 -24.72 1.46 -18.76
CA ARG A 497 -25.57 1.10 -19.90
C ARG A 497 -24.96 0.00 -20.76
N ALA A 498 -25.78 -0.61 -21.61
CA ALA A 498 -25.27 -1.46 -22.68
C ALA A 498 -24.42 -0.63 -23.66
N ALA A 499 -23.38 -1.26 -24.22
CA ALA A 499 -22.55 -0.65 -25.25
C ALA A 499 -23.38 -0.39 -26.53
N LYS A 500 -23.13 0.74 -27.19
CA LYS A 500 -23.69 1.14 -28.49
C LYS A 500 -23.06 0.28 -29.62
N PRO A 501 -23.64 0.27 -30.85
CA PRO A 501 -23.12 -0.56 -31.94
C PRO A 501 -21.62 -0.38 -32.25
N ASP A 502 -21.13 0.86 -32.24
CA ASP A 502 -19.73 1.23 -32.44
C ASP A 502 -18.83 0.75 -31.28
N GLU A 503 -19.27 0.94 -30.04
CA GLU A 503 -18.55 0.47 -28.84
C GLU A 503 -18.51 -1.07 -28.77
N ARG A 504 -19.57 -1.75 -29.24
CA ARG A 504 -19.59 -3.21 -29.40
C ARG A 504 -18.60 -3.69 -30.44
N THR A 505 -18.42 -2.93 -31.51
CA THR A 505 -17.39 -3.18 -32.53
C THR A 505 -15.99 -3.01 -31.93
N ALA A 506 -15.81 -2.07 -30.99
CA ALA A 506 -14.59 -1.92 -30.21
C ALA A 506 -14.40 -2.97 -29.09
N GLY A 507 -15.33 -3.93 -28.95
CA GLY A 507 -15.22 -5.06 -28.03
C GLY A 507 -15.96 -4.92 -26.70
N PHE A 508 -16.62 -3.77 -26.43
CA PHE A 508 -17.35 -3.54 -25.18
C PHE A 508 -18.77 -4.12 -25.21
N GLU A 509 -19.25 -4.62 -24.08
CA GLU A 509 -20.65 -5.02 -23.88
C GLU A 509 -21.40 -4.00 -23.01
N ARG A 510 -20.68 -3.34 -22.11
CA ARG A 510 -21.23 -2.37 -21.16
C ARG A 510 -20.34 -1.13 -21.08
N MET A 511 -20.94 0.01 -20.83
CA MET A 511 -20.24 1.29 -20.69
C MET A 511 -20.66 1.99 -19.39
N ILE A 512 -19.66 2.50 -18.69
CA ILE A 512 -19.80 3.44 -17.58
C ILE A 512 -19.77 4.85 -18.17
N GLU A 513 -20.94 5.48 -18.30
CA GLU A 513 -21.03 6.90 -18.67
C GLU A 513 -21.10 7.74 -17.40
N HIS A 514 -20.07 8.52 -17.10
CA HIS A 514 -19.96 9.23 -15.83
C HIS A 514 -19.80 10.75 -16.02
N LEU A 515 -20.24 11.52 -15.03
CA LEU A 515 -19.89 12.93 -14.89
C LEU A 515 -18.41 13.09 -14.52
N ASP A 516 -17.89 14.32 -14.52
CA ASP A 516 -16.56 14.58 -13.99
C ASP A 516 -16.47 14.06 -12.54
N PRO A 517 -15.44 13.28 -12.19
CA PRO A 517 -15.28 12.80 -10.83
C PRO A 517 -15.06 13.96 -9.87
N GLU A 518 -15.71 13.87 -8.71
CA GLU A 518 -15.59 14.86 -7.63
C GLU A 518 -14.83 14.24 -6.46
N ALA A 519 -14.36 15.05 -5.52
CA ALA A 519 -13.74 14.56 -4.29
C ALA A 519 -13.98 15.53 -3.13
N LEU A 520 -14.06 14.96 -1.93
CA LEU A 520 -14.00 15.68 -0.67
C LEU A 520 -12.55 15.60 -0.17
N PRO A 521 -11.69 16.60 -0.46
CA PRO A 521 -10.26 16.51 -0.21
C PRO A 521 -9.92 16.47 1.28
N TRP A 522 -10.76 17.02 2.16
CA TRP A 522 -10.56 17.00 3.61
C TRP A 522 -11.03 15.70 4.27
N LEU A 523 -11.88 14.91 3.58
CA LEU A 523 -12.52 13.73 4.15
C LEU A 523 -11.73 12.46 3.77
N GLY A 524 -10.61 12.23 4.42
CA GLY A 524 -9.84 10.99 4.28
C GLY A 524 -9.42 10.46 5.65
N GLY A 525 -9.37 9.13 5.83
CA GLY A 525 -9.07 8.53 7.13
C GLY A 525 -7.77 9.00 7.77
N GLU A 526 -6.71 9.19 6.97
CA GLU A 526 -5.42 9.70 7.46
C GLU A 526 -5.41 11.21 7.70
N ARG A 527 -6.25 11.98 6.99
CA ARG A 527 -6.45 13.42 7.24
C ARG A 527 -7.21 13.64 8.53
N LEU A 528 -8.33 12.94 8.73
CA LEU A 528 -9.10 12.99 9.97
C LEU A 528 -8.23 12.55 11.17
N LEU A 529 -7.40 11.52 11.00
CA LEU A 529 -6.48 11.08 12.04
C LEU A 529 -5.39 12.10 12.37
N HIS A 530 -4.86 12.81 11.37
CA HIS A 530 -3.91 13.92 11.60
C HIS A 530 -4.58 15.09 12.33
N ARG A 531 -5.82 15.43 11.97
CA ARG A 531 -6.62 16.42 12.72
C ARG A 531 -6.83 16.00 14.17
N LEU A 532 -7.22 14.75 14.44
CA LEU A 532 -7.33 14.23 15.81
C LEU A 532 -6.00 14.33 16.57
N ALA A 533 -4.89 13.92 15.94
CA ALA A 533 -3.55 14.02 16.54
C ALA A 533 -3.19 15.45 16.91
N TYR A 534 -3.49 16.40 16.03
CA TYR A 534 -3.27 17.82 16.29
C TYR A 534 -4.15 18.36 17.43
N ARG A 535 -5.43 17.97 17.48
CA ARG A 535 -6.34 18.38 18.57
C ARG A 535 -5.87 17.85 19.93
N VAL A 536 -5.43 16.59 20.00
CA VAL A 536 -4.89 15.99 21.23
C VAL A 536 -3.55 16.63 21.63
N TYR A 537 -2.69 16.93 20.65
CA TYR A 537 -1.45 17.66 20.89
C TYR A 537 -1.72 19.02 21.55
N LEU A 538 -2.72 19.76 21.06
CA LEU A 538 -3.10 21.06 21.62
C LEU A 538 -3.75 20.96 23.00
N GLN A 539 -4.56 19.92 23.25
CA GLN A 539 -5.10 19.64 24.59
C GLN A 539 -3.98 19.32 25.58
N SER A 540 -2.89 18.71 25.11
CA SER A 540 -1.72 18.33 25.90
C SER A 540 -0.58 19.37 25.84
N ALA A 541 -0.88 20.62 25.48
CA ALA A 541 0.14 21.62 25.11
C ALA A 541 1.17 21.92 26.21
N ALA A 542 0.81 21.80 27.49
CA ALA A 542 1.74 21.98 28.60
C ALA A 542 2.85 20.92 28.58
N ALA A 543 2.46 19.64 28.49
CA ALA A 543 3.41 18.52 28.44
C ALA A 543 4.23 18.51 27.15
N MET A 544 3.62 18.87 26.01
CA MET A 544 4.32 18.99 24.73
C MET A 544 5.38 20.11 24.75
N ARG A 545 5.08 21.24 25.41
CA ARG A 545 6.03 22.35 25.57
C ARG A 545 7.18 22.01 26.52
N GLU A 546 6.88 21.35 27.64
CA GLU A 546 7.89 20.91 28.61
C GLU A 546 8.92 19.98 27.95
N ALA A 547 8.46 19.04 27.12
CA ALA A 547 9.31 18.12 26.38
C ALA A 547 9.81 18.68 25.02
N ALA A 548 9.50 19.94 24.69
CA ALA A 548 9.87 20.59 23.42
C ALA A 548 9.59 19.74 22.16
N VAL A 549 8.42 19.11 22.10
CA VAL A 549 8.03 18.16 21.05
C VAL A 549 7.59 18.89 19.78
N PRO A 550 8.28 18.77 18.62
CA PRO A 550 7.78 19.32 17.38
C PRO A 550 6.67 18.45 16.75
N ILE A 551 5.78 19.06 15.98
CA ILE A 551 4.70 18.38 15.25
C ILE A 551 4.41 19.04 13.89
N GLU A 552 3.88 18.27 12.93
CA GLU A 552 3.36 18.83 11.69
C GLU A 552 1.91 19.31 11.88
N LYS A 553 1.60 20.51 11.39
CA LYS A 553 0.23 21.03 11.34
C LYS A 553 -0.55 20.35 10.20
N PRO A 554 -1.78 19.85 10.43
CA PRO A 554 -2.65 19.42 9.34
C PRO A 554 -3.16 20.63 8.53
N HIS A 555 -3.37 20.46 7.24
CA HIS A 555 -3.77 21.56 6.34
C HIS A 555 -5.16 22.12 6.67
N GLU A 556 -6.05 21.28 7.19
CA GLU A 556 -7.44 21.61 7.51
C GLU A 556 -7.61 22.41 8.80
N GLU A 557 -6.56 22.54 9.62
CA GLU A 557 -6.65 23.19 10.92
C GLU A 557 -5.99 24.57 10.91
N HIS A 558 -6.68 25.54 11.51
CA HIS A 558 -6.13 26.87 11.73
C HIS A 558 -5.02 26.84 12.79
N GLU A 559 -4.14 27.82 12.75
CA GLU A 559 -3.23 28.08 13.87
C GLU A 559 -4.05 28.52 15.08
N LEU A 560 -3.81 27.87 16.23
CA LEU A 560 -4.39 28.32 17.50
C LEU A 560 -3.47 29.38 18.14
N PRO A 561 -4.02 30.27 19.00
CA PRO A 561 -3.26 31.39 19.55
C PRO A 561 -2.12 30.96 20.50
N ASP A 562 -1.04 31.75 20.44
CA ASP A 562 0.24 31.86 21.14
C ASP A 562 0.83 30.72 22.01
N GLY A 563 2.13 30.47 21.76
CA GLY A 563 3.02 29.67 22.61
C GLY A 563 3.22 28.21 22.19
N THR A 564 2.56 27.76 21.12
CA THR A 564 2.76 26.43 20.49
C THR A 564 3.24 26.50 19.04
N ALA A 565 3.10 27.66 18.37
CA ALA A 565 3.56 27.89 17.00
C ALA A 565 5.07 27.63 16.82
N SER A 566 5.88 27.85 17.86
CA SER A 566 7.33 27.59 17.83
C SER A 566 7.72 26.13 17.63
N PHE A 567 6.79 25.19 17.86
CA PHE A 567 7.03 23.75 17.71
C PHE A 567 6.42 23.18 16.43
N LEU A 568 5.73 24.00 15.62
CA LEU A 568 5.26 23.59 14.30
C LEU A 568 6.45 23.57 13.35
N SER A 569 6.77 22.39 12.82
CA SER A 569 7.86 22.26 11.85
C SER A 569 7.64 21.11 10.88
N ALA A 570 8.31 21.18 9.73
CA ALA A 570 8.34 20.10 8.73
C ALA A 570 9.55 19.16 8.91
N SER A 571 10.10 19.06 10.13
CA SER A 571 11.29 18.25 10.41
C SER A 571 10.99 16.74 10.38
N PRO A 572 12.00 15.89 10.15
CA PRO A 572 11.82 14.44 10.30
C PRO A 572 11.26 14.00 11.66
N GLU A 573 11.66 14.69 12.73
CA GLU A 573 11.19 14.44 14.11
C GLU A 573 9.71 14.82 14.26
N ALA A 574 9.30 15.97 13.71
CA ALA A 574 7.91 16.40 13.71
C ALA A 574 7.00 15.39 12.97
N ARG A 575 7.49 14.84 11.85
CA ARG A 575 6.79 13.77 11.11
C ARG A 575 6.70 12.49 11.93
N ALA A 576 7.79 12.08 12.57
CA ALA A 576 7.80 10.89 13.43
C ALA A 576 6.78 11.02 14.58
N ASN A 577 6.75 12.17 15.25
CA ASN A 577 5.81 12.47 16.34
C ASN A 577 4.35 12.49 15.84
N THR A 578 4.11 13.12 14.70
CA THR A 578 2.79 13.13 14.06
C THR A 578 2.32 11.70 13.78
N VAL A 579 3.19 10.85 13.22
CA VAL A 579 2.86 9.44 12.97
C VAL A 579 2.64 8.66 14.25
N ALA A 580 3.44 8.87 15.29
CA ALA A 580 3.27 8.21 16.59
C ALA A 580 1.93 8.56 17.26
N LEU A 581 1.54 9.83 17.24
CA LEU A 581 0.23 10.27 17.72
C LEU A 581 -0.92 9.70 16.89
N LYS A 582 -0.79 9.69 15.55
CA LYS A 582 -1.77 9.07 14.66
C LYS A 582 -1.93 7.58 14.96
N ASP A 583 -0.84 6.84 15.13
CA ASP A 583 -0.89 5.41 15.44
C ASP A 583 -1.52 5.16 16.83
N ALA A 584 -1.27 6.05 17.81
CA ALA A 584 -1.93 6.01 19.13
C ALA A 584 -3.44 6.29 19.08
N LEU A 585 -3.89 7.16 18.17
CA LEU A 585 -5.29 7.58 18.02
C LEU A 585 -6.08 6.76 17.00
N ARG A 586 -5.42 5.91 16.20
CA ARG A 586 -6.07 5.05 15.19
C ARG A 586 -7.24 4.22 15.76
N PRO A 587 -7.17 3.68 16.99
CA PRO A 587 -8.33 3.08 17.65
C PRO A 587 -9.60 3.93 17.66
N VAL A 588 -9.50 5.26 17.80
CA VAL A 588 -10.65 6.19 17.80
C VAL A 588 -11.25 6.26 16.40
N LEU A 589 -10.42 6.32 15.36
CA LEU A 589 -10.89 6.28 13.97
C LEU A 589 -11.60 4.96 13.65
N GLU A 590 -11.13 3.83 14.19
CA GLU A 590 -11.68 2.52 13.85
C GLU A 590 -12.88 2.10 14.72
N ARG A 591 -12.93 2.53 15.99
CA ARG A 591 -13.90 2.06 16.98
C ARG A 591 -14.73 3.16 17.65
N GLY A 592 -14.49 4.43 17.31
CA GLY A 592 -15.19 5.57 17.90
C GLY A 592 -14.99 5.68 19.41
N ALA A 593 -16.06 6.05 20.12
CA ALA A 593 -16.05 6.28 21.57
C ALA A 593 -15.64 5.06 22.42
N ALA A 594 -15.71 3.84 21.88
CA ALA A 594 -15.27 2.62 22.56
C ALA A 594 -13.73 2.42 22.57
N ALA A 595 -12.99 3.33 21.95
CA ALA A 595 -11.54 3.26 21.86
C ALA A 595 -10.87 3.46 23.24
N LYS A 596 -9.76 2.74 23.45
CA LYS A 596 -8.85 2.99 24.56
C LYS A 596 -7.67 3.79 24.04
N LEU A 597 -7.35 4.88 24.71
CA LEU A 597 -6.18 5.68 24.42
C LEU A 597 -5.04 5.30 25.37
N PRO A 598 -3.78 5.32 24.90
CA PRO A 598 -2.65 5.20 25.80
C PRO A 598 -2.57 6.46 26.68
N GLY A 599 -2.30 6.31 27.98
CA GLY A 599 -2.14 7.48 28.87
C GLY A 599 -0.88 8.30 28.59
N LYS A 600 0.13 7.68 27.96
CA LYS A 600 1.37 8.33 27.51
C LYS A 600 1.76 7.84 26.13
N VAL A 601 2.38 8.72 25.35
CA VAL A 601 2.96 8.41 24.04
C VAL A 601 4.42 8.84 24.05
N ARG A 602 5.30 7.97 23.56
CA ARG A 602 6.71 8.28 23.42
C ARG A 602 6.94 9.14 22.18
N LEU A 603 7.53 10.32 22.33
CA LEU A 603 7.73 11.33 21.28
C LEU A 603 9.15 11.89 21.34
N LEU A 604 9.67 12.40 20.21
CA LEU A 604 10.96 13.08 20.13
C LEU A 604 10.81 14.54 20.55
N GLY A 605 11.53 14.96 21.58
CA GLY A 605 11.79 16.36 21.94
C GLY A 605 13.14 16.85 21.43
N ALA A 606 13.50 18.09 21.78
CA ALA A 606 14.75 18.72 21.36
C ALA A 606 16.02 18.04 21.93
N ASP A 607 15.92 17.44 23.12
CA ASP A 607 16.99 16.77 23.88
C ASP A 607 16.91 15.24 23.82
N GLY A 608 15.89 14.68 23.16
CA GLY A 608 15.73 13.23 23.00
C GLY A 608 14.29 12.75 23.16
N PRO A 609 14.07 11.42 23.27
CA PRO A 609 12.74 10.85 23.38
C PRO A 609 12.15 10.98 24.80
N HIS A 610 10.90 11.42 24.90
CA HIS A 610 10.14 11.61 26.15
C HIS A 610 8.83 10.82 26.13
N ASP A 611 8.40 10.32 27.29
CA ASP A 611 7.06 9.75 27.46
C ASP A 611 6.08 10.85 27.90
N VAL A 612 5.33 11.38 26.93
CA VAL A 612 4.45 12.54 27.12
C VAL A 612 3.03 12.07 27.42
N SER A 613 2.44 12.60 28.49
CA SER A 613 1.02 12.37 28.79
C SER A 613 0.15 12.99 27.71
N ILE A 614 -0.83 12.23 27.22
CA ILE A 614 -1.82 12.75 26.27
C ILE A 614 -3.16 12.94 26.95
N ASP A 615 -3.67 14.17 26.88
CA ASP A 615 -4.98 14.55 27.37
C ASP A 615 -5.97 14.40 26.20
N GLY A 616 -6.91 13.47 26.35
CA GLY A 616 -7.95 13.25 25.35
C GLY A 616 -9.02 12.30 25.86
N ASP A 617 -10.27 12.77 25.89
CA ASP A 617 -11.42 11.92 26.17
C ASP A 617 -11.81 11.15 24.89
N PRO A 618 -11.73 9.81 24.86
CA PRO A 618 -12.12 9.01 23.70
C PRO A 618 -13.57 9.28 23.26
N ALA A 619 -14.48 9.59 24.19
CA ALA A 619 -15.86 9.88 23.85
C ALA A 619 -16.01 11.22 23.14
N ALA A 620 -15.35 12.28 23.63
CA ALA A 620 -15.31 13.58 22.98
C ALA A 620 -14.65 13.52 21.59
N LEU A 621 -13.54 12.80 21.45
CA LEU A 621 -12.85 12.62 20.15
C LEU A 621 -13.70 11.80 19.17
N GLY A 622 -14.37 10.76 19.66
CA GLY A 622 -15.32 9.98 18.87
C GLY A 622 -16.46 10.85 18.34
N LYS A 623 -17.06 11.69 19.20
CA LYS A 623 -18.12 12.62 18.81
C LYS A 623 -17.65 13.65 17.78
N LEU A 624 -16.42 14.15 17.91
CA LEU A 624 -15.82 15.08 16.94
C LEU A 624 -15.66 14.40 15.57
N LEU A 625 -15.13 13.18 15.54
CA LEU A 625 -15.00 12.38 14.33
C LEU A 625 -16.37 12.12 13.67
N GLU A 626 -17.37 11.71 14.45
CA GLU A 626 -18.73 11.50 13.99
C GLU A 626 -19.33 12.78 13.38
N GLY A 627 -19.04 13.95 13.96
CA GLY A 627 -19.41 15.25 13.38
C GLY A 627 -18.86 15.44 11.96
N TRP A 628 -17.56 15.22 11.77
CA TRP A 628 -16.93 15.31 10.44
C TRP A 628 -17.46 14.27 9.44
N LEU A 629 -17.76 13.05 9.89
CA LEU A 629 -18.37 12.03 9.05
C LEU A 629 -19.80 12.39 8.64
N ALA A 630 -20.57 13.03 9.53
CA ALA A 630 -21.91 13.53 9.23
C ALA A 630 -21.88 14.70 8.23
N GLU A 631 -20.93 15.63 8.37
CA GLU A 631 -20.67 16.68 7.39
C GLU A 631 -20.32 16.08 6.02
N GLY A 632 -19.50 15.02 6.01
CA GLY A 632 -19.15 14.29 4.78
C GLY A 632 -20.36 13.65 4.10
N ALA A 633 -21.27 13.06 4.88
CA ALA A 633 -22.51 12.49 4.36
C ALA A 633 -23.46 13.57 3.79
N ALA A 634 -23.54 14.73 4.44
CA ALA A 634 -24.32 15.86 3.94
C ALA A 634 -23.74 16.43 2.64
N ALA A 635 -22.41 16.55 2.54
CA ALA A 635 -21.74 16.99 1.32
C ALA A 635 -21.95 16.00 0.16
N PHE A 636 -21.92 14.69 0.44
CA PHE A 636 -22.28 13.68 -0.54
C PHE A 636 -23.73 13.83 -1.04
N GLN A 637 -24.69 14.08 -0.14
CA GLN A 637 -26.08 14.29 -0.52
C GLN A 637 -26.24 15.48 -1.47
N GLN A 638 -25.61 16.61 -1.15
CA GLN A 638 -25.62 17.79 -2.02
C GLN A 638 -25.04 17.51 -3.41
N ALA A 639 -23.92 16.78 -3.47
CA ALA A 639 -23.29 16.38 -4.73
C ALA A 639 -24.19 15.42 -5.52
N LEU A 640 -24.85 14.47 -4.85
CA LEU A 640 -25.79 13.55 -5.47
C LEU A 640 -26.97 14.29 -6.11
N ASP A 641 -27.58 15.23 -5.38
CA ASP A 641 -28.71 16.02 -5.89
C ASP A 641 -28.32 16.82 -7.14
N GLY A 642 -27.14 17.46 -7.11
CA GLY A 642 -26.58 18.18 -8.26
C GLY A 642 -26.29 17.26 -9.46
N ALA A 643 -25.75 16.05 -9.19
CA ALA A 643 -25.46 15.08 -10.23
C ALA A 643 -26.73 14.51 -10.87
N LEU A 644 -27.76 14.20 -10.08
CA LEU A 644 -29.03 13.66 -10.57
C LEU A 644 -29.77 14.67 -11.45
N ALA A 645 -29.68 15.97 -11.16
CA ALA A 645 -30.20 17.03 -12.04
C ALA A 645 -29.53 17.02 -13.43
N ARG A 646 -28.27 16.58 -13.53
CA ARG A 646 -27.51 16.48 -14.80
C ARG A 646 -27.71 15.13 -15.50
N ILE A 647 -27.89 14.05 -14.74
CA ILE A 647 -28.02 12.68 -15.25
C ILE A 647 -29.45 12.37 -15.69
N GLY A 648 -30.43 12.89 -14.95
CA GLY A 648 -31.82 12.45 -14.94
C GLY A 648 -32.61 12.66 -16.24
N LYS A 649 -33.47 11.68 -16.53
CA LYS A 649 -34.69 11.81 -17.33
C LYS A 649 -35.90 11.57 -16.42
N ALA A 650 -37.04 12.19 -16.73
CA ALA A 650 -38.29 12.13 -15.97
C ALA A 650 -38.91 10.71 -15.89
N PRO A 651 -39.70 10.37 -14.84
CA PRO A 651 -40.22 11.27 -13.79
C PRO A 651 -39.61 11.15 -12.39
N ASP A 652 -38.86 10.09 -12.03
CA ASP A 652 -38.21 9.94 -10.72
C ASP A 652 -36.68 9.73 -10.88
N PRO A 653 -35.84 10.70 -10.46
CA PRO A 653 -34.38 10.60 -10.61
C PRO A 653 -33.74 9.54 -9.70
N TYR A 654 -34.44 9.06 -8.67
CA TYR A 654 -33.93 8.07 -7.71
C TYR A 654 -34.29 6.64 -8.07
N ALA A 655 -35.21 6.45 -9.01
CA ALA A 655 -35.67 5.13 -9.44
C ALA A 655 -34.51 4.28 -9.97
N GLY A 656 -34.22 3.19 -9.27
CA GLY A 656 -33.15 2.25 -9.64
C GLY A 656 -31.73 2.73 -9.33
N LEU A 657 -31.55 3.84 -8.62
CA LEU A 657 -30.24 4.37 -8.22
C LEU A 657 -29.47 3.37 -7.37
N ARG A 658 -28.23 3.09 -7.78
CA ARG A 658 -27.28 2.23 -7.06
C ARG A 658 -26.19 3.08 -6.40
N VAL A 659 -26.23 3.19 -5.07
CA VAL A 659 -25.18 3.88 -4.31
C VAL A 659 -24.25 2.85 -3.73
N ILE A 660 -22.95 2.98 -3.99
CA ILE A 660 -21.93 2.02 -3.59
C ILE A 660 -20.86 2.73 -2.76
N LEU A 661 -20.58 2.19 -1.57
CA LEU A 661 -19.57 2.67 -0.64
C LEU A 661 -18.39 1.70 -0.58
N GLY A 662 -17.24 2.14 -1.10
CA GLY A 662 -15.93 1.50 -1.02
C GLY A 662 -14.93 2.32 -0.19
N GLY A 663 -13.66 1.90 -0.25
CA GLY A 663 -12.59 2.51 0.53
C GLY A 663 -12.59 2.11 2.01
N ARG A 664 -11.44 2.23 2.67
CA ARG A 664 -11.25 1.80 4.07
C ARG A 664 -12.07 2.64 5.06
N LEU A 665 -12.21 3.95 4.85
CA LEU A 665 -13.04 4.81 5.70
C LEU A 665 -14.53 4.47 5.54
N GLY A 666 -14.94 3.97 4.38
CA GLY A 666 -16.30 3.51 4.10
C GLY A 666 -16.74 2.30 4.94
N LEU A 667 -15.79 1.61 5.58
CA LEU A 667 -16.08 0.54 6.52
C LEU A 667 -16.50 1.06 7.90
N HIS A 668 -16.30 2.35 8.20
CA HIS A 668 -16.70 2.94 9.47
C HIS A 668 -18.23 2.83 9.66
N PRO A 669 -18.73 2.18 10.73
CA PRO A 669 -20.16 1.94 10.91
C PRO A 669 -21.01 3.22 10.88
N PHE A 670 -20.63 4.22 11.67
CA PHE A 670 -21.33 5.50 11.73
C PHE A 670 -21.39 6.21 10.37
N PHE A 671 -20.31 6.20 9.57
CA PHE A 671 -20.30 6.90 8.29
C PHE A 671 -21.29 6.26 7.31
N ALA A 672 -21.34 4.93 7.26
CA ALA A 672 -22.30 4.23 6.43
C ALA A 672 -23.75 4.46 6.90
N GLU A 673 -23.99 4.56 8.21
CA GLU A 673 -25.31 4.90 8.76
C GLU A 673 -25.70 6.35 8.46
N ALA A 674 -24.75 7.28 8.53
CA ALA A 674 -24.96 8.68 8.16
C ALA A 674 -25.31 8.81 6.67
N LEU A 675 -24.55 8.13 5.79
CA LEU A 675 -24.86 8.06 4.36
C LEU A 675 -26.23 7.43 4.10
N THR A 676 -26.56 6.31 4.76
CA THR A 676 -27.88 5.67 4.60
C THR A 676 -29.02 6.61 5.00
N ARG A 677 -28.84 7.41 6.07
CA ARG A 677 -29.83 8.42 6.49
C ARG A 677 -29.94 9.61 5.54
N ALA A 678 -28.84 9.96 4.88
CA ALA A 678 -28.81 11.04 3.90
C ALA A 678 -29.42 10.63 2.54
N LEU A 679 -29.58 9.33 2.29
CA LEU A 679 -30.17 8.84 1.05
C LEU A 679 -31.71 8.98 1.03
N PRO A 680 -32.29 9.28 -0.14
CA PRO A 680 -33.74 9.27 -0.33
C PRO A 680 -34.39 7.90 -0.09
N ALA A 681 -35.68 7.91 0.21
CA ALA A 681 -36.45 6.69 0.43
C ALA A 681 -36.40 5.75 -0.79
N GLY A 682 -36.12 4.47 -0.57
CA GLY A 682 -36.05 3.45 -1.61
C GLY A 682 -34.67 3.23 -2.24
N VAL A 683 -33.68 4.10 -1.97
CA VAL A 683 -32.30 3.93 -2.43
C VAL A 683 -31.51 3.08 -1.44
N GLN A 684 -30.85 2.03 -1.95
CA GLN A 684 -30.02 1.14 -1.12
C GLN A 684 -28.53 1.46 -1.23
N LEU A 685 -27.85 1.49 -0.08
CA LEU A 685 -26.40 1.61 0.02
C LEU A 685 -25.74 0.22 -0.06
N HIS A 686 -25.06 -0.06 -1.17
CA HIS A 686 -24.24 -1.25 -1.35
C HIS A 686 -22.87 -1.05 -0.69
N ARG A 687 -22.49 -1.96 0.22
CA ARG A 687 -21.25 -1.84 1.01
C ARG A 687 -20.35 -3.05 0.76
N PHE A 688 -19.05 -2.78 0.57
CA PHE A 688 -18.05 -3.84 0.60
C PHE A 688 -17.99 -4.47 1.99
N ARG A 689 -17.75 -5.77 2.04
CA ARG A 689 -17.51 -6.51 3.28
C ARG A 689 -16.07 -6.98 3.27
N GLU A 690 -15.40 -6.83 4.40
CA GLU A 690 -14.06 -7.41 4.55
C GLU A 690 -14.18 -8.94 4.58
N PRO A 691 -13.32 -9.65 3.84
CA PRO A 691 -13.36 -11.10 3.81
C PRO A 691 -12.93 -11.70 5.15
N ASP A 692 -13.40 -12.92 5.43
CA ASP A 692 -12.98 -13.68 6.59
C ASP A 692 -11.48 -14.04 6.51
N LYS A 693 -10.84 -14.25 7.67
CA LYS A 693 -9.41 -14.54 7.80
C LYS A 693 -8.98 -15.82 7.07
N THR A 694 -9.92 -16.69 6.75
CA THR A 694 -9.70 -17.94 6.03
C THR A 694 -9.56 -17.73 4.51
N ASN A 695 -10.12 -16.66 3.94
CA ASN A 695 -10.06 -16.38 2.52
C ASN A 695 -9.13 -15.19 2.22
N VAL A 696 -7.83 -15.49 2.25
CA VAL A 696 -6.77 -14.49 2.04
C VAL A 696 -6.72 -13.93 0.62
N THR A 697 -7.37 -14.58 -0.35
CA THR A 697 -7.40 -14.16 -1.76
C THR A 697 -8.61 -13.30 -2.14
N ALA A 698 -9.57 -13.14 -1.22
CA ALA A 698 -10.78 -12.39 -1.52
C ALA A 698 -10.52 -10.89 -1.64
N PRO A 699 -11.23 -10.18 -2.53
CA PRO A 699 -11.15 -8.73 -2.63
C PRO A 699 -11.58 -8.04 -1.33
N THR A 700 -10.73 -7.15 -0.83
CA THR A 700 -11.04 -6.16 0.20
C THR A 700 -11.68 -4.92 -0.42
N ALA A 701 -12.19 -4.00 0.42
CA ALA A 701 -12.70 -2.71 -0.05
C ALA A 701 -11.65 -1.86 -0.79
N LYS A 702 -10.35 -2.12 -0.57
CA LYS A 702 -9.24 -1.41 -1.22
C LYS A 702 -8.72 -2.13 -2.47
N THR A 703 -8.52 -3.45 -2.39
CA THR A 703 -8.02 -4.24 -3.53
C THR A 703 -9.06 -4.35 -4.66
N ALA A 704 -10.34 -4.08 -4.38
CA ALA A 704 -11.38 -3.97 -5.40
C ALA A 704 -11.00 -2.98 -6.52
N THR A 705 -10.39 -1.84 -6.19
CA THR A 705 -10.02 -0.82 -7.18
C THR A 705 -8.98 -1.35 -8.17
N VAL A 706 -7.89 -1.98 -7.73
CA VAL A 706 -6.88 -2.54 -8.64
C VAL A 706 -7.41 -3.71 -9.47
N LEU A 707 -8.33 -4.50 -8.91
CA LEU A 707 -9.01 -5.55 -9.67
C LEU A 707 -9.93 -4.97 -10.74
N GLY A 708 -10.53 -3.81 -10.48
CA GLY A 708 -11.27 -3.03 -11.46
C GLY A 708 -10.40 -2.50 -12.59
N VAL A 709 -9.18 -2.06 -12.29
CA VAL A 709 -8.19 -1.64 -13.31
C VAL A 709 -7.88 -2.80 -14.25
N LEU A 710 -7.56 -3.98 -13.71
CA LEU A 710 -7.35 -5.17 -14.55
C LEU A 710 -8.62 -5.57 -15.28
N GLY A 711 -9.78 -5.52 -14.61
CA GLY A 711 -11.09 -5.80 -15.19
C GLY A 711 -11.34 -4.96 -16.44
N MET A 712 -11.09 -3.65 -16.38
CA MET A 712 -11.25 -2.76 -17.54
C MET A 712 -10.27 -3.04 -18.70
N LYS A 713 -9.18 -3.78 -18.47
CA LYS A 713 -8.24 -4.21 -19.54
C LYS A 713 -8.60 -5.54 -20.18
N TYR A 714 -9.36 -6.39 -19.50
CA TYR A 714 -9.63 -7.77 -19.95
C TYR A 714 -11.11 -8.11 -20.11
N GLU A 715 -11.99 -7.40 -19.41
CA GLU A 715 -13.44 -7.55 -19.49
C GLU A 715 -14.02 -6.58 -20.52
N ARG A 716 -15.23 -6.89 -20.98
CA ARG A 716 -15.94 -6.11 -22.01
C ARG A 716 -16.69 -4.92 -21.40
N ILE A 717 -16.02 -4.15 -20.55
CA ILE A 717 -16.56 -2.93 -19.92
C ILE A 717 -15.66 -1.73 -20.22
N GLY A 718 -16.26 -0.68 -20.80
CA GLY A 718 -15.59 0.59 -21.04
C GLY A 718 -16.07 1.68 -20.09
N ALA A 719 -15.35 2.80 -20.05
CA ALA A 719 -15.76 4.00 -19.33
C ALA A 719 -15.57 5.22 -20.24
N VAL A 720 -16.52 6.14 -20.20
CA VAL A 720 -16.46 7.38 -20.96
C VAL A 720 -17.10 8.50 -20.14
N ARG A 721 -16.51 9.69 -20.22
CA ARG A 721 -17.12 10.87 -19.64
C ARG A 721 -18.35 11.25 -20.47
N ARG A 722 -19.49 11.45 -19.80
CA ARG A 722 -20.69 12.01 -20.40
C ARG A 722 -20.39 13.45 -20.83
N ALA A 723 -20.56 13.76 -22.11
CA ALA A 723 -20.57 15.15 -22.56
C ALA A 723 -21.69 15.89 -21.82
N ASP A 724 -21.41 17.06 -21.26
CA ASP A 724 -22.44 17.85 -20.58
C ASP A 724 -23.50 18.21 -21.63
N THR A 725 -24.65 17.53 -21.58
CA THR A 725 -25.78 17.78 -22.47
C THR A 725 -26.62 18.95 -21.96
N ARG A 726 -26.05 19.86 -21.16
CA ARG A 726 -26.69 21.14 -20.87
C ARG A 726 -26.84 21.86 -22.21
N GLU A 727 -28.05 22.33 -22.52
CA GLU A 727 -28.23 23.15 -23.71
C GLU A 727 -27.24 24.31 -23.66
N ALA A 728 -26.70 24.74 -24.81
CA ALA A 728 -25.78 25.86 -24.84
C ALA A 728 -26.39 27.09 -24.16
N PHE A 729 -25.57 27.87 -23.45
CA PHE A 729 -26.00 29.12 -22.85
C PHE A 729 -26.52 30.06 -23.95
N ARG A 730 -27.73 30.61 -23.79
CA ARG A 730 -28.45 31.28 -24.91
C ARG A 730 -28.36 32.80 -24.89
N TYR A 731 -27.54 33.36 -24.01
CA TYR A 731 -27.56 34.78 -23.70
C TYR A 731 -26.17 35.38 -23.74
N ARG A 732 -26.14 36.68 -24.01
CA ARG A 732 -25.02 37.59 -23.74
C ARG A 732 -25.36 38.31 -22.44
N VAL A 733 -24.49 38.20 -21.43
CA VAL A 733 -24.71 38.77 -20.09
C VAL A 733 -23.47 39.50 -19.64
N GLY A 734 -23.66 40.71 -19.11
CA GLY A 734 -22.55 41.50 -18.59
C GLY A 734 -23.02 42.80 -17.97
N ARG A 735 -22.28 43.88 -18.25
CA ARG A 735 -22.53 45.21 -17.66
C ARG A 735 -22.43 46.33 -18.67
N ASN A 736 -22.98 47.49 -18.30
CA ASN A 736 -22.73 48.72 -19.04
C ASN A 736 -21.28 49.17 -18.84
N ARG A 737 -20.53 49.33 -19.92
CA ARG A 737 -19.24 50.00 -19.92
C ARG A 737 -19.14 50.91 -21.14
N TYR A 738 -18.86 52.19 -20.90
CA TYR A 738 -18.79 53.23 -21.95
C TYR A 738 -20.05 53.33 -22.84
N GLY A 739 -21.24 53.01 -22.29
CA GLY A 739 -22.50 53.07 -23.03
C GLY A 739 -22.82 51.82 -23.85
N GLN A 740 -21.99 50.78 -23.78
CA GLN A 740 -22.20 49.51 -24.49
C GLN A 740 -22.39 48.35 -23.50
N LEU A 741 -23.10 47.31 -23.94
CA LEU A 741 -23.11 46.02 -23.27
C LEU A 741 -21.76 45.32 -23.49
N VAL A 742 -20.99 45.16 -22.42
CA VAL A 742 -19.75 44.37 -22.44
C VAL A 742 -20.02 43.01 -21.80
N ASP A 743 -19.89 41.98 -22.62
CA ASP A 743 -20.19 40.60 -22.24
C ASP A 743 -19.16 40.05 -21.27
N ALA A 744 -19.64 39.49 -20.16
CA ALA A 744 -18.87 38.61 -19.29
C ALA A 744 -19.14 37.14 -19.62
N LEU A 745 -20.37 36.84 -20.01
CA LEU A 745 -20.84 35.52 -20.43
C LEU A 745 -21.47 35.63 -21.82
N ASP A 746 -21.14 34.67 -22.67
CA ASP A 746 -21.61 34.51 -24.04
C ASP A 746 -22.03 33.04 -24.25
N PRO A 747 -22.57 32.64 -25.42
CA PRO A 747 -22.91 31.24 -25.67
C PRO A 747 -21.77 30.23 -25.57
N ALA A 748 -20.52 30.68 -25.61
CA ALA A 748 -19.34 29.84 -25.38
C ALA A 748 -18.96 29.75 -23.89
N ALA A 749 -19.74 30.36 -22.99
CA ALA A 749 -19.51 30.29 -21.57
C ALA A 749 -19.64 28.86 -21.03
N GLU A 750 -18.58 28.40 -20.36
CA GLU A 750 -18.61 27.18 -19.56
C GLU A 750 -19.56 27.37 -18.37
N TYR A 751 -20.39 26.36 -18.11
CA TYR A 751 -21.24 26.35 -16.93
C TYR A 751 -20.41 26.28 -15.64
N ASP A 752 -20.99 26.83 -14.57
CA ASP A 752 -20.54 26.79 -13.18
C ASP A 752 -19.18 27.47 -12.89
N LYS A 753 -18.58 28.12 -13.89
CA LYS A 753 -17.30 28.83 -13.80
C LYS A 753 -17.47 30.34 -13.61
N TRP A 754 -16.88 30.88 -12.55
CA TRP A 754 -16.90 32.32 -12.28
C TRP A 754 -16.02 33.10 -13.25
N ARG A 755 -16.56 34.20 -13.78
CA ARG A 755 -15.84 35.16 -14.61
C ARG A 755 -15.90 36.54 -13.98
N GLU A 756 -14.74 37.17 -13.81
CA GLU A 756 -14.67 38.53 -13.30
C GLU A 756 -15.26 39.50 -14.33
N VAL A 757 -16.20 40.33 -13.87
CA VAL A 757 -16.85 41.37 -14.68
C VAL A 757 -16.18 42.73 -14.44
N GLY A 758 -15.68 42.95 -13.22
CA GLY A 758 -14.88 44.11 -12.81
C GLY A 758 -15.18 44.57 -11.39
N ALA A 759 -14.78 45.80 -11.02
CA ALA A 759 -15.02 46.32 -9.67
C ALA A 759 -16.51 46.57 -9.37
N CYS A 760 -16.95 46.20 -8.17
CA CYS A 760 -18.27 46.49 -7.64
C CYS A 760 -18.29 47.89 -6.98
N SER A 761 -18.93 48.87 -7.62
CA SER A 761 -18.96 50.27 -7.17
C SER A 761 -20.23 50.68 -6.43
N LYS A 762 -21.29 49.87 -6.49
CA LYS A 762 -22.60 50.13 -5.88
C LYS A 762 -23.11 48.89 -5.14
N PRO A 763 -23.91 49.05 -4.08
CA PRO A 763 -24.52 47.93 -3.36
C PRO A 763 -25.53 47.17 -4.22
N ASP A 764 -26.21 47.87 -5.13
CA ASP A 764 -27.12 47.29 -6.11
C ASP A 764 -26.42 47.28 -7.47
N VAL A 765 -26.25 46.07 -8.02
CA VAL A 765 -25.54 45.84 -9.27
C VAL A 765 -26.55 45.61 -10.39
N GLU A 766 -26.42 46.41 -11.46
CA GLU A 766 -27.19 46.22 -12.69
C GLU A 766 -26.54 45.13 -13.54
N VAL A 767 -27.31 44.10 -13.86
CA VAL A 767 -26.94 43.04 -14.79
C VAL A 767 -27.69 43.30 -16.09
N LEU A 768 -26.93 43.44 -17.18
CA LEU A 768 -27.48 43.61 -18.52
C LEU A 768 -27.39 42.29 -19.28
N PHE A 769 -28.43 41.98 -20.06
CA PHE A 769 -28.44 40.76 -20.86
C PHE A 769 -29.36 40.84 -22.08
N MET A 770 -29.07 40.04 -23.10
CA MET A 770 -29.92 39.85 -24.27
C MET A 770 -29.76 38.43 -24.85
N PRO A 771 -30.74 37.90 -25.60
CA PRO A 771 -30.57 36.65 -26.33
C PRO A 771 -29.41 36.77 -27.33
N ALA A 772 -28.59 35.73 -27.44
CA ALA A 772 -27.43 35.71 -28.32
C ALA A 772 -27.82 35.37 -29.77
N ALA A 773 -28.64 36.24 -30.38
CA ALA A 773 -29.03 36.14 -31.79
C ALA A 773 -28.21 37.08 -32.70
N ASP A 774 -27.39 37.95 -32.10
CA ASP A 774 -26.60 38.99 -32.76
C ASP A 774 -25.26 39.14 -32.02
N ASP A 775 -24.15 39.01 -32.75
CA ASP A 775 -22.78 39.07 -32.23
C ASP A 775 -22.15 40.46 -32.40
N ALA A 776 -22.89 41.45 -32.88
CA ALA A 776 -22.40 42.83 -33.01
C ALA A 776 -22.26 43.53 -31.64
N GLU A 777 -21.51 44.64 -31.61
CA GLU A 777 -21.52 45.54 -30.44
C GLU A 777 -22.91 46.18 -30.29
N VAL A 778 -23.48 46.14 -29.08
CA VAL A 778 -24.82 46.63 -28.79
C VAL A 778 -24.76 47.72 -27.72
N ALA A 779 -25.48 48.81 -27.95
CA ALA A 779 -25.60 49.89 -26.96
C ALA A 779 -26.37 49.40 -25.72
N ALA A 780 -25.96 49.84 -24.52
CA ALA A 780 -26.56 49.40 -23.27
C ALA A 780 -28.03 49.87 -23.09
N ASP A 781 -28.47 50.85 -23.88
CA ASP A 781 -29.83 51.38 -23.94
C ASP A 781 -30.63 50.84 -25.15
N ASP A 782 -30.08 49.92 -25.93
CA ASP A 782 -30.78 49.26 -27.03
C ASP A 782 -32.04 48.54 -26.49
N PRO A 783 -33.22 48.68 -27.13
CA PRO A 783 -34.46 48.05 -26.70
C PRO A 783 -34.41 46.53 -26.53
N ARG A 784 -33.44 45.85 -27.16
CA ARG A 784 -33.21 44.40 -27.03
C ARG A 784 -32.48 44.02 -25.75
N VAL A 785 -31.77 44.96 -25.11
CA VAL A 785 -31.02 44.75 -23.87
C VAL A 785 -31.96 44.86 -22.68
N MET A 786 -32.07 43.76 -21.95
CA MET A 786 -32.82 43.65 -20.70
C MET A 786 -31.88 43.94 -19.53
N ARG A 787 -32.47 44.41 -18.42
CA ARG A 787 -31.74 44.75 -17.20
C ARG A 787 -32.44 44.18 -15.98
N VAL A 788 -31.65 43.81 -14.98
CA VAL A 788 -32.15 43.37 -13.68
C VAL A 788 -31.18 43.79 -12.58
N MET A 789 -31.72 44.13 -11.42
CA MET A 789 -30.94 44.61 -10.28
C MET A 789 -30.69 43.48 -9.28
N CYS A 790 -29.44 43.32 -8.86
CA CYS A 790 -29.04 42.40 -7.81
C CYS A 790 -28.58 43.20 -6.58
N ALA A 791 -29.26 43.07 -5.44
CA ALA A 791 -28.93 43.79 -4.21
C ALA A 791 -27.86 43.04 -3.41
N LEU A 792 -26.60 43.22 -3.78
CA LEU A 792 -25.45 42.57 -3.11
C LEU A 792 -25.10 43.22 -1.77
N GLY A 793 -25.61 44.42 -1.49
CA GLY A 793 -25.47 45.13 -0.22
C GLY A 793 -24.17 45.90 -0.08
N ALA A 794 -24.08 46.73 0.97
CA ALA A 794 -22.97 47.68 1.17
C ALA A 794 -21.59 46.99 1.31
N ALA A 795 -21.54 45.78 1.86
CA ALA A 795 -20.31 45.01 2.02
C ALA A 795 -19.70 44.51 0.69
N ALA A 796 -20.44 44.60 -0.40
CA ALA A 796 -19.97 44.24 -1.74
C ALA A 796 -19.16 45.36 -2.40
N VAL A 797 -19.34 46.62 -1.99
CA VAL A 797 -18.65 47.77 -2.58
C VAL A 797 -17.14 47.69 -2.30
N GLY A 798 -16.34 47.83 -3.36
CA GLY A 798 -14.87 47.72 -3.29
C GLY A 798 -14.32 46.33 -3.60
N LYS A 799 -15.17 45.29 -3.70
CA LYS A 799 -14.78 43.93 -4.13
C LYS A 799 -14.85 43.77 -5.67
N ARG A 800 -14.40 42.63 -6.19
CA ARG A 800 -14.60 42.25 -7.60
C ARG A 800 -15.93 41.54 -7.79
N LEU A 801 -16.66 41.93 -8.83
CA LEU A 801 -17.92 41.34 -9.26
C LEU A 801 -17.64 40.14 -10.17
N TYR A 802 -18.29 39.01 -9.89
CA TYR A 802 -18.20 37.80 -10.67
C TYR A 802 -19.58 37.36 -11.15
N MET A 803 -19.62 36.76 -12.33
CA MET A 803 -20.81 36.11 -12.88
C MET A 803 -20.48 34.69 -13.34
N ARG A 804 -21.42 33.76 -13.22
CA ARG A 804 -21.31 32.42 -13.83
C ARG A 804 -22.64 31.99 -14.44
N ALA A 805 -22.59 31.26 -15.54
CA ALA A 805 -23.76 30.58 -16.08
C ALA A 805 -24.04 29.32 -15.26
N VAL A 806 -25.29 29.08 -14.85
CA VAL A 806 -25.68 27.86 -14.11
C VAL A 806 -26.75 27.04 -14.83
N ALA A 807 -27.48 27.66 -15.77
CA ALA A 807 -28.42 26.98 -16.69
C ALA A 807 -28.57 27.77 -18.00
N PRO A 808 -29.20 27.23 -19.06
CA PRO A 808 -29.33 27.88 -20.38
C PRO A 808 -29.89 29.32 -20.37
N GLY A 809 -30.72 29.65 -19.38
CA GLY A 809 -31.24 31.00 -19.15
C GLY A 809 -31.06 31.47 -17.71
N ARG A 810 -30.04 30.98 -16.97
CA ARG A 810 -29.80 31.37 -15.58
C ARG A 810 -28.34 31.66 -15.31
N VAL A 811 -28.08 32.76 -14.62
CA VAL A 811 -26.75 33.15 -14.14
C VAL A 811 -26.78 33.41 -12.64
N GLU A 812 -25.63 33.30 -12.01
CA GLU A 812 -25.43 33.79 -10.64
C GLU A 812 -24.44 34.95 -10.65
N VAL A 813 -24.65 35.86 -9.69
CA VAL A 813 -23.85 37.07 -9.49
C VAL A 813 -23.40 37.11 -8.04
N SER A 814 -22.12 37.35 -7.81
CA SER A 814 -21.55 37.48 -6.47
C SER A 814 -20.27 38.32 -6.48
N VAL A 815 -19.64 38.50 -5.32
CA VAL A 815 -18.41 39.27 -5.15
C VAL A 815 -17.30 38.47 -4.48
N GLY A 816 -16.06 38.74 -4.88
CA GLY A 816 -14.86 38.07 -4.37
C GLY A 816 -13.62 38.98 -4.36
N PRO A 817 -12.46 38.46 -3.88
CA PRO A 817 -11.18 39.15 -3.96
C PRO A 817 -10.68 39.25 -5.42
N PRO A 818 -9.81 40.22 -5.76
CA PRO A 818 -9.14 40.27 -7.06
C PRO A 818 -8.39 38.97 -7.40
N ASP A 819 -8.46 38.55 -8.67
CA ASP A 819 -7.82 37.33 -9.19
C ASP A 819 -8.23 36.02 -8.46
N GLY A 820 -9.36 36.03 -7.74
CA GLY A 820 -9.94 34.87 -7.06
C GLY A 820 -11.33 34.49 -7.56
N GLU A 821 -12.12 33.89 -6.69
CA GLU A 821 -13.54 33.58 -6.90
C GLU A 821 -14.36 34.01 -5.65
N PRO A 822 -15.68 34.16 -5.76
CA PRO A 822 -16.53 34.46 -4.60
C PRO A 822 -16.37 33.46 -3.45
N GLU A 823 -16.09 33.95 -2.25
CA GLU A 823 -15.92 33.14 -1.04
C GLU A 823 -17.24 32.50 -0.57
N GLN A 824 -17.14 31.39 0.19
CA GLN A 824 -18.30 30.71 0.76
C GLN A 824 -18.97 31.61 1.82
N GLY A 825 -20.15 32.15 1.50
CA GLY A 825 -20.88 33.12 2.33
C GLY A 825 -20.93 34.55 1.75
N ALA A 826 -20.28 34.81 0.62
CA ALA A 826 -20.47 36.06 -0.12
C ALA A 826 -21.94 36.21 -0.60
N PRO A 827 -22.49 37.44 -0.64
CA PRO A 827 -23.84 37.68 -1.12
C PRO A 827 -23.97 37.17 -2.56
N ARG A 828 -24.96 36.33 -2.80
CA ARG A 828 -25.18 35.67 -4.08
C ARG A 828 -26.61 35.86 -4.54
N TRP A 829 -26.76 36.19 -5.80
CA TRP A 829 -28.06 36.37 -6.45
C TRP A 829 -28.12 35.51 -7.69
N ALA A 830 -29.20 34.76 -7.84
CA ALA A 830 -29.53 34.09 -9.08
C ALA A 830 -30.43 35.00 -9.91
N VAL A 831 -30.14 35.06 -11.21
CA VAL A 831 -30.89 35.82 -12.20
C VAL A 831 -31.46 34.84 -13.22
N ASP A 832 -32.78 34.83 -13.33
CA ASP A 832 -33.49 34.15 -14.40
C ASP A 832 -33.66 35.09 -15.59
N LEU A 833 -32.92 34.80 -16.67
CA LEU A 833 -32.86 35.62 -17.88
C LEU A 833 -34.13 35.46 -18.74
N THR A 834 -34.94 34.44 -18.49
CA THR A 834 -36.22 34.26 -19.19
C THR A 834 -37.31 35.11 -18.56
N THR A 835 -37.41 35.10 -17.23
CA THR A 835 -38.44 35.85 -16.49
C THR A 835 -38.00 37.25 -16.08
N ARG A 836 -36.71 37.59 -16.26
CA ARG A 836 -36.09 38.87 -15.86
C ARG A 836 -36.19 39.14 -14.36
N LEU A 837 -36.12 38.07 -13.55
CA LEU A 837 -36.19 38.16 -12.10
C LEU A 837 -34.84 37.84 -11.49
N ALA A 838 -34.48 38.58 -10.45
CA ALA A 838 -33.34 38.27 -9.59
C ALA A 838 -33.86 37.89 -8.21
N PHE A 839 -33.25 36.88 -7.60
CA PHE A 839 -33.56 36.44 -6.24
C PHE A 839 -32.29 36.03 -5.50
N PRO A 840 -32.25 36.16 -4.15
CA PRO A 840 -31.13 35.67 -3.35
C PRO A 840 -30.94 34.17 -3.58
N SER A 841 -29.68 33.74 -3.73
CA SER A 841 -29.30 32.36 -4.03
C SER A 841 -28.40 31.76 -2.96
#